data_AF-A0A7X6TKY2-F1
#
_entry.id   AF-A0A7X6TKY2-F1
#
_cell.length_a   1.000
_cell.length_b   1.000
_cell.length_c   1.000
_cell.angle_alpha   90.00
_cell.angle_beta   90.00
_cell.angle_gamma   90.00
#
_symmetry.space_group_name_H-M   'P 1'
#
loop_
_entity.id
_entity.type
_entity.pdbx_description
1 polymer ?
#
loop_
_entity_poly.entity_id
_entity_poly.type
_entity_poly.pdbx_seq_one_letter_code
_entity_poly.pdbx_strand_id
1 'polypeptide(L)'
;GVARGVCSLPDLEAVQGSGMLADTDRQAFARARSMLTRIRYGLHQLCRRKSDHLVLDYQEDLAAALGYEDSDGQRGVERFMREVYTHLPTVAVVTDLFFEHVLEILGMTGAASGERRLERAIAVRGGTVRLTAPEELGQRPYLLMRLFLQAGRTGLPLHHRTRQAVTAHLHLVDDGFRESRRVARIFCELLTASNEVFPVLEAMLATGLLTRYLPEFAAVESLAQHDLYHLYTVDRHQLQTVAELSGLRRDMAELCAEAGDLEVLFLAALLHDIGKGRQTDHSLLGAELVGAIGRRLQLAPADCDLLAFLVRYHLYLPENGLRRDCTDREFIRQAAEVVGDVRRLTLLYLLTIADSRATGPSAWSNWKAGLVAELYLGVKTYLAAGGAAGDDHGESAGVRWLREQVVVRLAGRTAAIDLATLPADYLLGFSPEEVVRHLGIHQEQAGRLRQQVLLFAEPGEHGWHLLIMGDDRPGLLAKFCGVLALHGLTVRSARIFTWPDGTVVDSLEVVPAALRDFDEMDWGRVERDLNLAINYRLDVGYRLHEMRQPRPWGPARPVQQAQLGVVLDNQTSGRFTIVEVHAGDSPEILYQLAQTLADFDLTIHQARIATEVEQLIDVFYVRTATGGQLTDPEAMAALLSALLRLIGEEAEVAA
;
A
#
# COMPACT_ATOMS: atom_id res chain seq x y z
N GLY A 1 0.68 -4.89 -41.33
CA GLY A 1 2.01 -4.64 -41.90
C GLY A 1 2.69 -5.96 -42.23
N VAL A 2 3.19 -6.65 -41.21
CA VAL A 2 3.95 -7.91 -41.36
C VAL A 2 3.15 -9.02 -42.05
N ALA A 3 1.89 -9.25 -41.68
CA ALA A 3 1.03 -10.24 -42.36
C ALA A 3 0.96 -10.04 -43.89
N ARG A 4 0.81 -8.79 -44.35
CA ARG A 4 0.73 -8.44 -45.77
C ARG A 4 2.10 -8.51 -46.47
N GLY A 5 3.17 -8.10 -45.79
CA GLY A 5 4.51 -8.01 -46.36
C GLY A 5 5.30 -9.33 -46.37
N VAL A 6 5.14 -10.16 -45.34
CA VAL A 6 5.90 -11.40 -45.14
C VAL A 6 5.08 -12.63 -45.54
N CYS A 7 3.80 -12.66 -45.18
CA CYS A 7 2.93 -13.82 -45.40
C CYS A 7 1.97 -13.64 -46.58
N SER A 8 1.94 -12.47 -47.24
CA SER A 8 0.98 -12.11 -48.29
C SER A 8 -0.49 -12.18 -47.87
N LEU A 9 -0.78 -11.93 -46.59
CA LEU A 9 -2.12 -11.99 -46.00
C LEU A 9 -2.70 -10.56 -45.89
N PRO A 10 -3.72 -10.19 -46.69
CA PRO A 10 -4.18 -8.81 -46.81
C PRO A 10 -4.99 -8.29 -45.62
N ASP A 11 -5.63 -9.17 -44.86
CA ASP A 11 -6.55 -8.89 -43.75
C ASP A 11 -6.58 -10.03 -42.72
N LEU A 12 -7.39 -9.86 -41.67
CA LEU A 12 -7.51 -10.82 -40.56
C LEU A 12 -8.21 -12.13 -40.98
N GLU A 13 -9.06 -12.10 -42.01
CA GLU A 13 -9.73 -13.30 -42.54
C GLU A 13 -8.73 -14.17 -43.29
N ALA A 14 -7.83 -13.56 -44.08
CA ALA A 14 -6.74 -14.28 -44.71
C ALA A 14 -5.78 -14.92 -43.69
N VAL A 15 -5.53 -14.26 -42.56
CA VAL A 15 -4.71 -14.81 -41.45
C VAL A 15 -5.38 -16.02 -40.79
N GLN A 16 -6.70 -16.02 -40.67
CA GLN A 16 -7.43 -17.20 -40.21
C GLN A 16 -7.45 -18.30 -41.28
N GLY A 17 -7.66 -17.95 -42.55
CA GLY A 17 -7.67 -18.89 -43.68
C GLY A 17 -6.34 -19.61 -43.92
N SER A 18 -5.21 -19.02 -43.49
CA SER A 18 -3.89 -19.66 -43.53
C SER A 18 -3.61 -20.60 -42.35
N GLY A 19 -4.53 -20.71 -41.39
CA GLY A 19 -4.37 -21.53 -40.18
C GLY A 19 -3.47 -20.90 -39.11
N MET A 20 -3.03 -19.65 -39.28
CA MET A 20 -2.19 -18.93 -38.31
C MET A 20 -2.98 -18.44 -37.09
N LEU A 21 -4.30 -18.36 -37.21
CA LEU A 21 -5.20 -17.88 -36.16
C LEU A 21 -6.48 -18.71 -36.13
N ALA A 22 -6.91 -19.16 -34.96
CA ALA A 22 -8.20 -19.84 -34.81
C ALA A 22 -9.36 -18.84 -35.00
N ASP A 23 -10.53 -19.32 -35.45
CA ASP A 23 -11.67 -18.43 -35.66
C ASP A 23 -12.17 -17.79 -34.35
N THR A 24 -12.07 -18.51 -33.23
CA THR A 24 -12.38 -17.99 -31.89
C THR A 24 -11.49 -16.78 -31.54
N ASP A 25 -10.20 -16.88 -31.82
CA ASP A 25 -9.21 -15.84 -31.53
C ASP A 25 -9.40 -14.63 -32.46
N ARG A 26 -9.73 -14.88 -33.73
CA ARG A 26 -10.10 -13.84 -34.70
C ARG A 26 -11.31 -13.03 -34.23
N GLN A 27 -12.37 -13.71 -33.80
CA GLN A 27 -13.58 -13.05 -33.29
C GLN A 27 -13.30 -12.25 -32.02
N ALA A 28 -12.53 -12.82 -31.08
CA ALA A 28 -12.14 -12.14 -29.85
C ALA A 28 -11.31 -10.87 -30.14
N PHE A 29 -10.34 -10.96 -31.05
CA PHE A 29 -9.54 -9.81 -31.48
C PHE A 29 -10.38 -8.73 -32.17
N ALA A 30 -11.34 -9.12 -33.01
CA ALA A 30 -12.24 -8.18 -33.66
C ALA A 30 -13.12 -7.42 -32.66
N ARG A 31 -13.64 -8.10 -31.63
CA ARG A 31 -14.38 -7.48 -30.52
C ARG A 31 -13.50 -6.52 -29.73
N ALA A 32 -12.29 -6.93 -29.35
CA ALA A 32 -11.33 -6.08 -28.64
C ALA A 32 -11.00 -4.80 -29.43
N ARG A 33 -10.72 -4.94 -30.73
CA ARG A 33 -10.48 -3.78 -31.62
C ARG A 33 -11.67 -2.84 -31.68
N SER A 34 -12.89 -3.38 -31.74
CA SER A 34 -14.12 -2.57 -31.77
C SER A 34 -14.27 -1.76 -30.49
N MET A 35 -14.08 -2.39 -29.32
CA MET A 35 -14.15 -1.73 -28.02
C MET A 35 -13.11 -0.61 -27.88
N LEU A 36 -11.84 -0.89 -28.17
CA LEU A 36 -10.77 0.12 -28.14
C LEU A 36 -11.04 1.30 -29.09
N THR A 37 -11.68 1.05 -30.23
CA THR A 37 -12.07 2.11 -31.16
C THR A 37 -13.21 2.97 -30.60
N ARG A 38 -14.20 2.36 -29.93
CA ARG A 38 -15.30 3.09 -29.24
C ARG A 38 -14.74 3.99 -28.14
N ILE A 39 -13.85 3.47 -27.30
CA ILE A 39 -13.15 4.21 -26.24
C ILE A 39 -12.41 5.41 -26.83
N ARG A 40 -11.62 5.17 -27.88
CA ARG A 40 -10.87 6.22 -28.57
C ARG A 40 -11.77 7.34 -29.08
N TYR A 41 -12.88 6.97 -29.74
CA TYR A 41 -13.84 7.95 -30.23
C TYR A 41 -14.49 8.74 -29.08
N GLY A 42 -14.88 8.07 -28.00
CA GLY A 42 -15.43 8.73 -26.81
C GLY A 42 -14.44 9.70 -26.16
N LEU A 43 -13.16 9.32 -26.01
CA LEU A 43 -12.10 10.19 -25.52
C LEU A 43 -11.91 11.43 -26.41
N HIS A 44 -11.99 11.29 -27.73
CA HIS A 44 -11.86 12.43 -28.64
C HIS A 44 -13.03 13.41 -28.50
N GLN A 45 -14.22 12.90 -28.21
CA GLN A 45 -15.39 13.73 -27.93
C GLN A 45 -15.28 14.44 -26.58
N LEU A 46 -14.92 13.71 -25.51
CA LEU A 46 -14.77 14.25 -24.16
C LEU A 46 -13.66 15.30 -24.09
N CYS A 47 -12.46 14.98 -24.58
CA CYS A 47 -11.32 15.89 -24.55
C CYS A 47 -11.41 17.05 -25.57
N ARG A 48 -12.38 17.00 -26.49
CA ARG A 48 -12.51 17.92 -27.65
C ARG A 48 -11.25 18.08 -28.50
N ARG A 49 -10.35 17.09 -28.42
CA ARG A 49 -9.09 16.99 -29.14
C ARG A 49 -8.72 15.53 -29.29
N LYS A 50 -7.80 15.23 -30.21
CA LYS A 50 -7.22 13.89 -30.30
C LYS A 50 -6.52 13.56 -28.97
N SER A 51 -7.04 12.56 -28.28
CA SER A 51 -6.47 11.99 -27.06
C SER A 51 -6.66 10.48 -27.09
N ASP A 52 -5.56 9.73 -27.00
CA ASP A 52 -5.58 8.27 -26.99
C ASP A 52 -5.17 7.73 -25.60
N HIS A 53 -5.27 8.57 -24.56
CA HIS A 53 -4.92 8.25 -23.18
C HIS A 53 -6.18 8.20 -22.31
N LEU A 54 -6.48 7.03 -21.75
CA LEU A 54 -7.55 6.83 -20.77
C LEU A 54 -6.94 6.97 -19.36
N VAL A 55 -6.98 8.19 -18.83
CA VAL A 55 -6.61 8.47 -17.42
C VAL A 55 -7.85 8.38 -16.54
N LEU A 56 -7.65 8.19 -15.22
CA LEU A 56 -8.72 8.05 -14.22
C LEU A 56 -9.82 9.09 -14.39
N ASP A 57 -9.46 10.36 -14.55
CA ASP A 57 -10.37 11.51 -14.72
C ASP A 57 -11.41 11.32 -15.83
N TYR A 58 -11.10 10.58 -16.90
CA TYR A 58 -12.02 10.38 -18.02
C TYR A 58 -12.79 9.07 -17.94
N GLN A 59 -12.47 8.18 -17.00
CA GLN A 59 -13.05 6.83 -16.96
C GLN A 59 -14.54 6.89 -16.61
N GLU A 60 -14.93 7.68 -15.61
CA GLU A 60 -16.33 7.80 -15.17
C GLU A 60 -17.21 8.43 -16.26
N ASP A 61 -16.79 9.57 -16.81
CA ASP A 61 -17.49 10.25 -17.90
C ASP A 61 -17.65 9.34 -19.14
N LEU A 62 -16.60 8.59 -19.47
CA LEU A 62 -16.62 7.69 -20.62
C LEU A 62 -17.48 6.46 -20.36
N ALA A 63 -17.45 5.90 -19.15
CA ALA A 63 -18.32 4.80 -18.75
C ALA A 63 -19.80 5.21 -18.87
N ALA A 64 -20.17 6.38 -18.35
CA ALA A 64 -21.52 6.92 -18.48
C ALA A 64 -21.90 7.15 -19.94
N ALA A 65 -21.01 7.76 -20.75
CA ALA A 65 -21.25 8.00 -22.17
C ALA A 65 -21.41 6.71 -23.01
N LEU A 66 -20.78 5.61 -22.57
CA LEU A 66 -20.90 4.29 -23.20
C LEU A 66 -22.08 3.46 -22.67
N GLY A 67 -22.83 3.97 -21.69
CA GLY A 67 -24.03 3.35 -21.13
C GLY A 67 -23.76 2.33 -20.02
N TYR A 68 -22.63 2.43 -19.32
CA TYR A 68 -22.39 1.63 -18.12
C TYR A 68 -23.07 2.27 -16.91
N GLU A 69 -23.94 1.50 -16.26
CA GLU A 69 -24.67 1.91 -15.07
C GLU A 69 -24.17 1.14 -13.84
N ASP A 70 -24.33 1.73 -12.66
CA ASP A 70 -24.08 1.08 -11.39
C ASP A 70 -25.02 -0.12 -11.20
N SER A 71 -24.50 -1.24 -10.72
CA SER A 71 -25.26 -2.49 -10.55
C SER A 71 -24.68 -3.31 -9.42
N ASP A 72 -25.54 -3.84 -8.54
CA ASP A 72 -25.21 -4.84 -7.51
C ASP A 72 -23.87 -4.61 -6.76
N GLY A 73 -23.60 -3.38 -6.32
CA GLY A 73 -22.40 -3.04 -5.55
C GLY A 73 -21.11 -2.90 -6.35
N GLN A 74 -21.18 -2.83 -7.69
CA GLN A 74 -20.06 -2.44 -8.56
C GLN A 74 -20.39 -1.14 -9.27
N ARG A 75 -19.41 -0.23 -9.32
CA ARG A 75 -19.58 1.06 -10.01
C ARG A 75 -19.58 0.83 -11.52
N GLY A 76 -20.34 1.62 -12.28
CA GLY A 76 -20.39 1.56 -13.74
C GLY A 76 -19.01 1.70 -14.37
N VAL A 77 -18.14 2.52 -13.76
CA VAL A 77 -16.74 2.68 -14.16
C VAL A 77 -15.91 1.41 -13.97
N GLU A 78 -16.11 0.65 -12.89
CA GLU A 78 -15.40 -0.61 -12.65
C GLU A 78 -15.83 -1.69 -13.65
N ARG A 79 -17.12 -1.75 -13.98
CA ARG A 79 -17.66 -2.64 -15.02
C ARG A 79 -17.09 -2.30 -16.39
N PHE A 80 -17.03 -1.02 -16.72
CA PHE A 80 -16.39 -0.52 -17.94
C PHE A 80 -14.92 -0.94 -17.99
N MET A 81 -14.15 -0.62 -16.95
CA MET A 81 -12.73 -0.94 -16.89
C MET A 81 -12.47 -2.44 -16.91
N ARG A 82 -13.33 -3.27 -16.30
CA ARG A 82 -13.26 -4.73 -16.39
C ARG A 82 -13.38 -5.23 -17.84
N GLU A 83 -14.27 -4.65 -18.63
CA GLU A 83 -14.39 -4.99 -20.05
C GLU A 83 -13.16 -4.54 -20.85
N VAL A 84 -12.60 -3.36 -20.54
CA VAL A 84 -11.33 -2.89 -21.11
C VAL A 84 -10.20 -3.87 -20.82
N TYR A 85 -10.00 -4.24 -19.56
CA TYR A 85 -8.94 -5.17 -19.14
C TYR A 85 -9.16 -6.60 -19.61
N THR A 86 -10.38 -6.99 -19.99
CA THR A 86 -10.63 -8.26 -20.68
C THR A 86 -10.13 -8.22 -22.14
N HIS A 87 -10.25 -7.06 -22.80
CA HIS A 87 -9.87 -6.90 -24.20
C HIS A 87 -8.38 -6.68 -24.45
N LEU A 88 -7.67 -5.98 -23.55
CA LEU A 88 -6.24 -5.68 -23.74
C LEU A 88 -5.36 -6.95 -23.83
N PRO A 89 -5.47 -7.95 -22.94
CA PRO A 89 -4.71 -9.20 -23.04
C PRO A 89 -5.05 -9.99 -24.29
N THR A 90 -6.30 -9.94 -24.76
CA THR A 90 -6.70 -10.60 -26.01
C THR A 90 -5.88 -10.07 -27.19
N VAL A 91 -5.67 -8.75 -27.26
CA VAL A 91 -4.86 -8.14 -28.33
C VAL A 91 -3.40 -8.59 -28.22
N ALA A 92 -2.82 -8.57 -27.02
CA ALA A 92 -1.44 -9.00 -26.79
C ALA A 92 -1.25 -10.48 -27.18
N VAL A 93 -2.06 -11.39 -26.62
CA VAL A 93 -1.97 -12.83 -26.88
C VAL A 93 -2.12 -13.14 -28.37
N VAL A 94 -3.14 -12.60 -29.05
CA VAL A 94 -3.34 -12.86 -30.48
C VAL A 94 -2.17 -12.33 -31.32
N THR A 95 -1.62 -11.18 -30.94
CA THR A 95 -0.46 -10.59 -31.63
C THR A 95 0.80 -11.43 -31.42
N ASP A 96 1.06 -11.88 -30.19
CA ASP A 96 2.20 -12.73 -29.84
C ASP A 96 2.12 -14.08 -30.56
N LEU A 97 0.93 -14.71 -30.55
CA LEU A 97 0.67 -15.96 -31.27
C LEU A 97 0.98 -15.82 -32.77
N PHE A 98 0.53 -14.71 -33.38
CA PHE A 98 0.80 -14.42 -34.78
C PHE A 98 2.30 -14.29 -35.03
N PHE A 99 3.02 -13.52 -34.23
CA PHE A 99 4.47 -13.32 -34.42
C PHE A 99 5.30 -14.57 -34.13
N GLU A 100 4.96 -15.34 -33.10
CA GLU A 100 5.61 -16.63 -32.83
C GLU A 100 5.49 -17.58 -34.04
N HIS A 101 4.31 -17.65 -34.65
CA HIS A 101 4.08 -18.48 -35.82
C HIS A 101 4.85 -18.01 -37.05
N VAL A 102 4.89 -16.69 -37.27
CA VAL A 102 5.69 -16.08 -38.35
C VAL A 102 7.17 -16.40 -38.16
N LEU A 103 7.70 -16.28 -36.94
CA LEU A 103 9.10 -16.60 -36.64
C LEU A 103 9.41 -18.09 -36.81
N GLU A 104 8.47 -18.99 -36.49
CA GLU A 104 8.58 -20.42 -36.72
C GLU A 104 8.65 -20.75 -38.22
N ILE A 105 7.78 -20.15 -39.04
CA ILE A 105 7.79 -20.32 -40.50
C ILE A 105 9.08 -19.79 -41.12
N LEU A 106 9.56 -18.64 -40.65
CA LEU A 106 10.78 -18.02 -41.15
C LEU A 106 12.06 -18.74 -40.68
N GLY A 107 11.96 -19.75 -39.82
CA GLY A 107 13.10 -20.47 -39.26
C GLY A 107 14.02 -19.57 -38.40
N MET A 108 13.50 -18.44 -37.91
CA MET A 108 14.25 -17.46 -37.13
C MET A 108 14.22 -17.76 -35.62
N THR A 109 13.44 -18.75 -35.20
CA THR A 109 13.56 -19.33 -33.86
C THR A 109 14.92 -20.03 -33.75
N GLY A 110 15.79 -19.54 -32.87
CA GLY A 110 17.20 -19.88 -32.78
C GLY A 110 17.57 -21.34 -33.06
N ALA A 111 18.67 -21.50 -33.79
CA ALA A 111 19.28 -22.76 -34.24
C ALA A 111 19.05 -23.93 -33.28
N ALA A 112 18.49 -25.02 -33.81
CA ALA A 112 18.49 -26.41 -33.32
C ALA A 112 19.12 -26.65 -31.93
N SER A 113 18.58 -26.06 -30.87
CA SER A 113 18.94 -26.42 -29.51
C SER A 113 18.23 -27.75 -29.24
N GLY A 114 19.00 -28.79 -28.91
CA GLY A 114 18.50 -30.15 -28.74
C GLY A 114 17.32 -30.22 -27.77
N GLU A 115 16.37 -31.11 -28.04
CA GLU A 115 15.24 -31.35 -27.15
C GLU A 115 15.75 -31.87 -25.80
N ARG A 116 15.57 -31.07 -24.75
CA ARG A 116 15.91 -31.46 -23.38
C ARG A 116 14.64 -31.93 -22.69
N ARG A 117 14.49 -33.24 -22.52
CA ARG A 117 13.37 -33.83 -21.78
C ARG A 117 13.45 -33.43 -20.31
N LEU A 118 12.41 -32.78 -19.80
CA LEU A 118 12.30 -32.44 -18.37
C LEU A 118 11.62 -33.57 -17.59
N GLU A 119 10.57 -34.13 -18.18
CA GLU A 119 9.76 -35.20 -17.61
C GLU A 119 9.12 -36.03 -18.73
N ARG A 120 8.40 -37.09 -18.38
CA ARG A 120 7.46 -37.71 -19.31
C ARG A 120 6.43 -36.69 -19.82
N ALA A 121 6.23 -36.69 -21.14
CA ALA A 121 5.33 -35.80 -21.87
C ALA A 121 5.69 -34.29 -21.83
N ILE A 122 6.79 -33.88 -21.20
CA ILE A 122 7.21 -32.47 -21.08
C ILE A 122 8.69 -32.31 -21.43
N ALA A 123 8.99 -31.42 -22.39
CA ALA A 123 10.35 -31.14 -22.84
C ALA A 123 10.58 -29.65 -23.13
N VAL A 124 11.84 -29.23 -23.11
CA VAL A 124 12.27 -27.92 -23.58
C VAL A 124 12.81 -28.05 -25.00
N ARG A 125 12.33 -27.19 -25.90
CA ARG A 125 12.86 -27.08 -27.27
C ARG A 125 12.78 -25.63 -27.74
N GLY A 126 13.91 -25.12 -28.25
CA GLY A 126 13.99 -23.74 -28.73
C GLY A 126 13.63 -22.71 -27.66
N GLY A 127 14.07 -22.90 -26.41
CA GLY A 127 13.82 -21.97 -25.30
C GLY A 127 12.39 -21.97 -24.75
N THR A 128 11.52 -22.89 -25.18
CA THR A 128 10.12 -22.97 -24.71
C THR A 128 9.80 -24.35 -24.13
N VAL A 129 8.91 -24.40 -23.14
CA VAL A 129 8.40 -25.65 -22.57
C VAL A 129 7.23 -26.16 -23.42
N ARG A 130 7.27 -27.45 -23.77
CA ARG A 130 6.34 -28.11 -24.68
C ARG A 130 5.76 -29.37 -24.09
N LEU A 131 4.48 -29.62 -24.39
CA LEU A 131 3.90 -30.96 -24.27
C LEU A 131 4.33 -31.78 -25.49
N THR A 132 4.98 -32.92 -25.27
CA THR A 132 5.44 -33.81 -26.35
C THR A 132 4.40 -34.87 -26.74
N ALA A 133 3.44 -35.14 -25.86
CA ALA A 133 2.34 -36.07 -26.09
C ALA A 133 1.04 -35.53 -25.48
N PRO A 134 0.38 -34.52 -26.10
CA PRO A 134 -0.87 -33.94 -25.61
C PRO A 134 -2.00 -34.98 -25.40
N GLU A 135 -1.99 -36.06 -26.16
CA GLU A 135 -2.92 -37.18 -26.04
C GLU A 135 -2.83 -37.91 -24.69
N GLU A 136 -1.69 -37.83 -23.98
CA GLU A 136 -1.56 -38.39 -22.62
C GLU A 136 -2.39 -37.61 -21.58
N LEU A 137 -2.82 -36.36 -21.88
CA LEU A 137 -3.59 -35.53 -20.95
C LEU A 137 -4.91 -36.18 -20.52
N GLY A 138 -5.61 -36.85 -21.44
CA GLY A 138 -6.89 -37.52 -21.13
C GLY A 138 -6.73 -38.67 -20.13
N GLN A 139 -5.60 -39.38 -20.16
CA GLN A 139 -5.30 -40.46 -19.21
C GLN A 139 -4.65 -39.94 -17.92
N ARG A 140 -3.99 -38.79 -17.99
CA ARG A 140 -3.21 -38.20 -16.89
C ARG A 140 -3.42 -36.69 -16.80
N PRO A 141 -4.60 -36.24 -16.34
CA PRO A 141 -4.90 -34.81 -16.25
C PRO A 141 -3.89 -34.02 -15.42
N TYR A 142 -3.30 -34.62 -14.37
CA TYR A 142 -2.32 -33.95 -13.48
C TYR A 142 -1.09 -33.37 -14.23
N LEU A 143 -0.83 -33.83 -15.46
CA LEU A 143 0.22 -33.28 -16.32
C LEU A 143 -0.03 -31.81 -16.67
N LEU A 144 -1.29 -31.35 -16.67
CA LEU A 144 -1.64 -29.93 -16.83
C LEU A 144 -0.93 -29.09 -15.77
N MET A 145 -1.04 -29.45 -14.49
CA MET A 145 -0.38 -28.70 -13.42
C MET A 145 1.15 -28.89 -13.43
N ARG A 146 1.64 -30.11 -13.74
CA ARG A 146 3.09 -30.37 -13.86
C ARG A 146 3.75 -29.50 -14.93
N LEU A 147 3.06 -29.26 -16.05
CA LEU A 147 3.56 -28.41 -17.12
C LEU A 147 3.96 -27.02 -16.60
N PHE A 148 3.08 -26.38 -15.84
CA PHE A 148 3.34 -25.05 -15.27
C PHE A 148 4.41 -25.09 -14.18
N LEU A 149 4.46 -26.15 -13.36
CA LEU A 149 5.56 -26.33 -12.40
C LEU A 149 6.92 -26.41 -13.11
N GLN A 150 6.99 -27.14 -14.24
CA GLN A 150 8.23 -27.23 -15.02
C GLN A 150 8.59 -25.91 -15.69
N ALA A 151 7.60 -25.14 -16.16
CA ALA A 151 7.81 -23.78 -16.64
C ALA A 151 8.43 -22.89 -15.55
N GLY A 152 7.86 -22.90 -14.34
CA GLY A 152 8.39 -22.11 -13.21
C GLY A 152 9.77 -22.52 -12.73
N ARG A 153 10.07 -23.82 -12.70
CA ARG A 153 11.42 -24.32 -12.37
C ARG A 153 12.48 -23.97 -13.41
N THR A 154 12.09 -23.89 -14.68
CA THR A 154 13.02 -23.56 -15.77
C THR A 154 13.11 -22.06 -16.04
N GLY A 155 12.11 -21.28 -15.62
CA GLY A 155 11.98 -19.87 -15.99
C GLY A 155 11.70 -19.66 -17.49
N LEU A 156 11.27 -20.72 -18.20
CA LEU A 156 11.03 -20.66 -19.64
C LEU A 156 9.53 -20.59 -19.94
N PRO A 157 9.12 -19.79 -20.95
CA PRO A 157 7.71 -19.66 -21.32
C PRO A 157 7.16 -20.94 -21.95
N LEU A 158 5.84 -21.12 -21.86
CA LEU A 158 5.14 -22.17 -22.58
C LEU A 158 5.06 -21.84 -24.06
N HIS A 159 5.34 -22.82 -24.91
CA HIS A 159 5.12 -22.69 -26.35
C HIS A 159 3.62 -22.49 -26.68
N HIS A 160 3.28 -21.68 -27.68
CA HIS A 160 1.88 -21.40 -28.03
C HIS A 160 1.00 -22.64 -28.25
N ARG A 161 1.48 -23.66 -28.98
CA ARG A 161 0.70 -24.89 -29.21
C ARG A 161 0.40 -25.63 -27.91
N THR A 162 1.29 -25.52 -26.94
CA THR A 162 1.09 -26.07 -25.60
C THR A 162 -0.01 -25.32 -24.88
N ARG A 163 -0.02 -23.97 -24.95
CA ARG A 163 -1.08 -23.14 -24.37
C ARG A 163 -2.44 -23.46 -24.98
N GLN A 164 -2.52 -23.57 -26.31
CA GLN A 164 -3.74 -24.00 -27.02
C GLN A 164 -4.20 -25.40 -26.58
N ALA A 165 -3.27 -26.35 -26.45
CA ALA A 165 -3.58 -27.69 -25.97
C ALA A 165 -4.13 -27.67 -24.53
N VAL A 166 -3.58 -26.86 -23.63
CA VAL A 166 -4.12 -26.67 -22.27
C VAL A 166 -5.55 -26.14 -22.33
N THR A 167 -5.79 -25.08 -23.09
CA THR A 167 -7.14 -24.48 -23.23
C THR A 167 -8.16 -25.47 -23.81
N ALA A 168 -7.78 -26.28 -24.79
CA ALA A 168 -8.64 -27.33 -25.35
C ALA A 168 -9.00 -28.44 -24.33
N HIS A 169 -8.16 -28.67 -23.33
CA HIS A 169 -8.30 -29.74 -22.33
C HIS A 169 -8.75 -29.25 -20.95
N LEU A 170 -9.20 -28.00 -20.80
CA LEU A 170 -9.71 -27.48 -19.52
C LEU A 170 -10.91 -28.27 -18.98
N HIS A 171 -11.65 -28.97 -19.83
CA HIS A 171 -12.74 -29.86 -19.44
C HIS A 171 -12.29 -31.03 -18.54
N LEU A 172 -10.99 -31.35 -18.51
CA LEU A 172 -10.40 -32.36 -17.62
C LEU A 172 -10.20 -31.84 -16.18
N VAL A 173 -10.39 -30.54 -15.94
CA VAL A 173 -10.27 -29.89 -14.62
C VAL A 173 -11.65 -29.94 -13.94
N ASP A 174 -12.06 -31.14 -13.58
CA ASP A 174 -13.29 -31.43 -12.84
C ASP A 174 -13.09 -31.38 -11.31
N ASP A 175 -14.11 -31.74 -10.53
CA ASP A 175 -14.02 -31.75 -9.07
C ASP A 175 -12.99 -32.77 -8.56
N GLY A 176 -12.86 -33.93 -9.23
CA GLY A 176 -11.85 -34.92 -8.89
C GLY A 176 -10.42 -34.41 -9.10
N PHE A 177 -10.20 -33.57 -10.13
CA PHE A 177 -8.94 -32.88 -10.32
C PHE A 177 -8.69 -31.83 -9.23
N ARG A 178 -9.70 -31.01 -8.91
CA ARG A 178 -9.62 -29.93 -7.90
C ARG A 178 -9.36 -30.46 -6.48
N GLU A 179 -9.94 -31.60 -6.12
CA GLU A 179 -9.82 -32.23 -4.80
C GLU A 179 -8.60 -33.17 -4.70
N SER A 180 -7.82 -33.33 -5.77
CA SER A 180 -6.69 -34.25 -5.80
C SER A 180 -5.52 -33.75 -4.97
N ARG A 181 -5.19 -34.47 -3.89
CA ARG A 181 -3.98 -34.21 -3.07
C ARG A 181 -2.70 -34.10 -3.90
N ARG A 182 -2.61 -34.90 -4.96
CA ARG A 182 -1.44 -34.90 -5.85
C ARG A 182 -1.33 -33.58 -6.60
N VAL A 183 -2.44 -33.08 -7.12
CA VAL A 183 -2.48 -31.80 -7.86
C VAL A 183 -2.25 -30.63 -6.91
N ALA A 184 -2.90 -30.63 -5.73
CA ALA A 184 -2.69 -29.63 -4.69
C ALA A 184 -1.22 -29.49 -4.32
N ARG A 185 -0.51 -30.61 -4.11
CA ARG A 185 0.93 -30.60 -3.83
C ARG A 185 1.76 -29.99 -4.96
N ILE A 186 1.43 -30.29 -6.22
CA ILE A 186 2.14 -29.72 -7.39
C ILE A 186 1.88 -28.22 -7.47
N PHE A 187 0.68 -27.77 -7.13
CA PHE A 187 0.32 -26.35 -7.13
C PHE A 187 1.04 -25.57 -6.01
N CYS A 188 1.06 -26.07 -4.78
CA CYS A 188 1.82 -25.44 -3.69
C CYS A 188 3.33 -25.43 -3.99
N GLU A 189 3.85 -26.52 -4.56
CA GLU A 189 5.23 -26.60 -5.04
C GLU A 189 5.51 -25.57 -6.16
N LEU A 190 4.57 -25.35 -7.07
CA LEU A 190 4.68 -24.32 -8.11
C LEU A 190 4.81 -22.93 -7.50
N LEU A 191 3.99 -22.59 -6.49
CA LEU A 191 4.05 -21.27 -5.85
C LEU A 191 5.39 -21.04 -5.14
N THR A 192 5.91 -22.06 -4.45
CA THR A 192 7.08 -21.95 -3.57
C THR A 192 8.43 -22.20 -4.26
N ALA A 193 8.46 -22.99 -5.34
CA ALA A 193 9.70 -23.50 -5.95
C ALA A 193 9.95 -22.98 -7.37
N SER A 194 9.11 -22.09 -7.89
CA SER A 194 9.35 -21.43 -9.17
C SER A 194 10.43 -20.36 -9.03
N ASN A 195 11.34 -20.26 -10.00
CA ASN A 195 12.33 -19.18 -10.04
C ASN A 195 11.66 -17.84 -10.35
N GLU A 196 10.72 -17.87 -11.30
CA GLU A 196 9.86 -16.74 -11.67
C GLU A 196 8.41 -17.20 -11.65
N VAL A 197 7.68 -16.85 -10.59
CA VAL A 197 6.30 -17.32 -10.38
C VAL A 197 5.27 -16.49 -11.15
N PHE A 198 5.52 -15.18 -11.32
CA PHE A 198 4.59 -14.27 -12.00
C PHE A 198 4.26 -14.72 -13.43
N PRO A 199 5.24 -14.97 -14.33
CA PRO A 199 4.93 -15.34 -15.72
C PRO A 199 4.20 -16.69 -15.82
N VAL A 200 4.42 -17.57 -14.84
CA VAL A 200 3.76 -18.89 -14.78
C VAL A 200 2.30 -18.74 -14.40
N LEU A 201 2.01 -17.99 -13.33
CA LEU A 201 0.64 -17.73 -12.90
C LEU A 201 -0.13 -16.91 -13.94
N GLU A 202 0.54 -15.96 -14.59
CA GLU A 202 -0.02 -15.19 -15.71
C GLU A 202 -0.37 -16.11 -16.89
N ALA A 203 0.49 -17.07 -17.22
CA ALA A 203 0.18 -18.08 -18.23
C ALA A 203 -0.96 -19.03 -17.79
N MET A 204 -1.06 -19.38 -16.51
CA MET A 204 -2.18 -20.19 -15.99
C MET A 204 -3.51 -19.43 -16.08
N LEU A 205 -3.50 -18.12 -15.79
CA LEU A 205 -4.66 -17.25 -15.92
C LEU A 205 -5.05 -17.10 -17.39
N ALA A 206 -4.10 -16.76 -18.26
CA ALA A 206 -4.34 -16.57 -19.70
C ALA A 206 -4.80 -17.85 -20.43
N THR A 207 -4.45 -19.04 -19.92
CA THR A 207 -4.95 -20.31 -20.47
C THR A 207 -6.28 -20.74 -19.88
N GLY A 208 -6.78 -20.05 -18.83
CA GLY A 208 -7.97 -20.40 -18.06
C GLY A 208 -7.76 -21.54 -17.06
N LEU A 209 -6.53 -22.06 -16.90
CA LEU A 209 -6.27 -23.15 -15.96
C LEU A 209 -6.42 -22.68 -14.51
N LEU A 210 -5.97 -21.47 -14.18
CA LEU A 210 -6.03 -20.95 -12.82
C LEU A 210 -7.48 -20.82 -12.34
N THR A 211 -8.34 -20.19 -13.14
CA THR A 211 -9.77 -19.98 -12.81
C THR A 211 -10.58 -21.28 -12.84
N ARG A 212 -10.17 -22.28 -13.63
CA ARG A 212 -10.80 -23.62 -13.58
C ARG A 212 -10.38 -24.43 -12.36
N TYR A 213 -9.14 -24.25 -11.90
CA TYR A 213 -8.61 -24.93 -10.72
C TYR A 213 -9.10 -24.27 -9.42
N LEU A 214 -9.18 -22.95 -9.39
CA LEU A 214 -9.72 -22.11 -8.32
C LEU A 214 -10.92 -21.31 -8.84
N PRO A 215 -12.14 -21.88 -8.86
CA PRO A 215 -13.34 -21.22 -9.39
C PRO A 215 -13.65 -19.86 -8.76
N GLU A 216 -13.29 -19.66 -7.50
CA GLU A 216 -13.47 -18.42 -6.76
C GLU A 216 -12.69 -17.26 -7.40
N PHE A 217 -11.57 -17.56 -8.06
CA PHE A 217 -10.72 -16.57 -8.75
C PHE A 217 -11.42 -15.91 -9.94
N ALA A 218 -12.46 -16.53 -10.51
CA ALA A 218 -13.24 -15.94 -11.59
C ALA A 218 -13.96 -14.64 -11.17
N ALA A 219 -14.26 -14.47 -9.87
CA ALA A 219 -14.91 -13.25 -9.37
C ALA A 219 -13.99 -12.03 -9.47
N VAL A 220 -12.69 -12.23 -9.24
CA VAL A 220 -11.65 -11.18 -9.24
C VAL A 220 -10.92 -11.03 -10.58
N GLU A 221 -11.16 -11.94 -11.53
CA GLU A 221 -10.56 -11.89 -12.88
C GLU A 221 -10.94 -10.59 -13.61
N SER A 222 -9.91 -9.86 -14.06
CA SER A 222 -9.99 -8.54 -14.69
C SER A 222 -10.77 -7.50 -13.88
N LEU A 223 -10.96 -7.71 -12.57
CA LEU A 223 -11.65 -6.75 -11.71
C LEU A 223 -10.76 -5.52 -11.54
N ALA A 224 -11.18 -4.39 -12.12
CA ALA A 224 -10.51 -3.11 -11.90
C ALA A 224 -11.00 -2.51 -10.59
N GLN A 225 -10.08 -2.00 -9.79
CA GLN A 225 -10.41 -1.16 -8.64
C GLN A 225 -10.29 0.29 -9.06
N HIS A 226 -11.33 1.07 -8.76
CA HIS A 226 -11.32 2.50 -9.06
C HIS A 226 -10.77 3.27 -7.85
N ASP A 227 -9.46 3.14 -7.62
CA ASP A 227 -8.70 3.92 -6.64
C ASP A 227 -7.32 4.31 -7.20
N LEU A 228 -6.65 5.25 -6.54
CA LEU A 228 -5.37 5.83 -6.99
C LEU A 228 -4.17 4.89 -6.83
N TYR A 229 -4.32 3.78 -6.10
CA TYR A 229 -3.21 2.94 -5.68
C TYR A 229 -3.07 1.67 -6.54
N HIS A 230 -4.16 1.12 -7.07
CA HIS A 230 -4.09 -0.11 -7.85
C HIS A 230 -3.76 0.18 -9.32
N LEU A 231 -2.48 0.03 -9.65
CA LEU A 231 -2.00 0.03 -11.05
C LEU A 231 -2.52 -1.17 -11.85
N TYR A 232 -2.88 -2.25 -11.15
CA TYR A 232 -3.25 -3.53 -11.71
C TYR A 232 -4.70 -3.90 -11.35
N THR A 233 -5.32 -4.72 -12.19
CA THR A 233 -6.55 -5.44 -11.81
C THR A 233 -6.27 -6.37 -10.63
N VAL A 234 -7.28 -6.67 -9.81
CA VAL A 234 -7.14 -7.46 -8.57
C VAL A 234 -6.42 -8.80 -8.81
N ASP A 235 -6.78 -9.51 -9.88
CA ASP A 235 -6.12 -10.75 -10.26
C ASP A 235 -4.61 -10.57 -10.48
N ARG A 236 -4.21 -9.55 -11.25
CA ARG A 236 -2.80 -9.24 -11.52
C ARG A 236 -2.06 -8.78 -10.27
N HIS A 237 -2.71 -7.97 -9.44
CA HIS A 237 -2.19 -7.56 -8.13
C HIS A 237 -1.86 -8.80 -7.28
N GLN A 238 -2.81 -9.74 -7.13
CA GLN A 238 -2.59 -10.98 -6.41
C GLN A 238 -1.42 -11.82 -6.98
N LEU A 239 -1.26 -11.87 -8.32
CA LEU A 239 -0.11 -12.54 -8.94
C LEU A 239 1.21 -11.82 -8.62
N GLN A 240 1.21 -10.49 -8.63
CA GLN A 240 2.38 -9.67 -8.28
C GLN A 240 2.74 -9.84 -6.80
N THR A 241 1.78 -9.89 -5.89
CA THR A 241 2.00 -10.14 -4.45
C THR A 241 2.73 -11.46 -4.22
N VAL A 242 2.39 -12.52 -4.97
CA VAL A 242 3.11 -13.80 -4.91
C VAL A 242 4.55 -13.66 -5.42
N ALA A 243 4.78 -12.84 -6.44
CA ALA A 243 6.11 -12.58 -6.99
C ALA A 243 6.99 -11.78 -6.02
N GLU A 244 6.46 -10.72 -5.41
CA GLU A 244 7.12 -9.94 -4.37
C GLU A 244 7.52 -10.82 -3.19
N LEU A 245 6.63 -11.71 -2.76
CA LEU A 245 6.92 -12.66 -1.69
C LEU A 245 8.08 -13.62 -2.05
N SER A 246 8.16 -14.06 -3.30
CA SER A 246 9.30 -14.85 -3.78
C SER A 246 10.62 -14.06 -3.71
N GLY A 247 10.58 -12.74 -3.96
CA GLY A 247 11.70 -11.83 -3.75
C GLY A 247 12.09 -11.69 -2.27
N LEU A 248 11.10 -11.50 -1.39
CA LEU A 248 11.30 -11.39 0.05
C LEU A 248 11.98 -12.61 0.67
N ARG A 249 11.73 -13.81 0.12
CA ARG A 249 12.42 -15.03 0.57
C ARG A 249 13.94 -14.93 0.44
N ARG A 250 14.44 -14.15 -0.54
CA ARG A 250 15.86 -13.88 -0.73
C ARG A 250 16.32 -12.69 0.11
N ASP A 251 15.56 -11.61 0.14
CA ASP A 251 15.94 -10.36 0.79
C ASP A 251 15.85 -10.42 2.33
N MET A 252 14.94 -11.25 2.84
CA MET A 252 14.63 -11.41 4.27
C MET A 252 14.71 -12.88 4.69
N ALA A 253 15.78 -13.57 4.26
CA ALA A 253 15.96 -15.01 4.44
C ALA A 253 15.89 -15.46 5.92
N GLU A 254 16.44 -14.66 6.85
CA GLU A 254 16.43 -14.97 8.29
C GLU A 254 15.00 -14.96 8.86
N LEU A 255 14.22 -13.93 8.53
CA LEU A 255 12.83 -13.79 8.95
C LEU A 255 11.94 -14.89 8.35
N CYS A 256 12.18 -15.23 7.08
CA CYS A 256 11.50 -16.34 6.41
C CYS A 256 11.85 -17.69 7.04
N ALA A 257 13.10 -17.89 7.47
CA ALA A 257 13.53 -19.10 8.15
C ALA A 257 12.89 -19.22 9.55
N GLU A 258 12.76 -18.09 10.28
CA GLU A 258 12.07 -18.04 11.57
C GLU A 258 10.58 -18.41 11.45
N ALA A 259 9.92 -17.96 10.39
CA ALA A 259 8.50 -18.26 10.13
C ALA A 259 8.22 -19.75 9.81
N GLY A 260 9.25 -20.48 9.37
CA GLY A 260 9.18 -21.89 9.03
C GLY A 260 8.59 -22.16 7.65
N ASP A 261 7.57 -23.03 7.58
CA ASP A 261 6.90 -23.36 6.32
C ASP A 261 6.06 -22.19 5.79
N LEU A 262 6.32 -21.81 4.54
CA LEU A 262 5.70 -20.68 3.85
C LEU A 262 4.60 -21.11 2.86
N GLU A 263 4.30 -22.40 2.69
CA GLU A 263 3.25 -22.85 1.73
C GLU A 263 1.93 -22.09 1.94
N VAL A 264 1.49 -21.98 3.20
CA VAL A 264 0.26 -21.26 3.56
C VAL A 264 0.35 -19.77 3.27
N LEU A 265 1.52 -19.16 3.42
CA LEU A 265 1.75 -17.74 3.13
C LEU A 265 1.67 -17.46 1.63
N PHE A 266 2.23 -18.32 0.79
CA PHE A 266 2.12 -18.19 -0.66
C PHE A 266 0.67 -18.34 -1.14
N LEU A 267 -0.11 -19.23 -0.51
CA LEU A 267 -1.55 -19.33 -0.76
C LEU A 267 -2.30 -18.08 -0.27
N ALA A 268 -1.95 -17.55 0.90
CA ALA A 268 -2.52 -16.31 1.41
C ALA A 268 -2.21 -15.13 0.49
N ALA A 269 -0.99 -15.00 -0.02
CA ALA A 269 -0.59 -13.98 -0.98
C ALA A 269 -1.45 -14.04 -2.26
N LEU A 270 -1.70 -15.23 -2.79
CA LEU A 270 -2.55 -15.41 -3.98
C LEU A 270 -4.03 -15.11 -3.71
N LEU A 271 -4.51 -15.27 -2.47
CA LEU A 271 -5.93 -15.28 -2.13
C LEU A 271 -6.38 -14.14 -1.20
N HIS A 272 -5.49 -13.25 -0.75
CA HIS A 272 -5.79 -12.22 0.26
C HIS A 272 -7.00 -11.36 -0.13
N ASP A 273 -7.07 -11.00 -1.42
CA ASP A 273 -8.15 -10.18 -1.98
C ASP A 273 -9.30 -10.95 -2.65
N ILE A 274 -9.40 -12.27 -2.45
CA ILE A 274 -10.37 -13.11 -3.18
C ILE A 274 -11.84 -12.74 -2.90
N GLY A 275 -12.10 -12.00 -1.81
CA GLY A 275 -13.42 -11.49 -1.46
C GLY A 275 -13.83 -10.19 -2.18
N LYS A 276 -12.92 -9.52 -2.92
CA LYS A 276 -13.22 -8.26 -3.60
C LYS A 276 -14.29 -8.44 -4.70
N GLY A 277 -15.07 -7.39 -4.94
CA GLY A 277 -16.15 -7.37 -5.94
C GLY A 277 -17.54 -7.78 -5.42
N ARG A 278 -17.75 -7.82 -4.09
CA ARG A 278 -19.04 -8.04 -3.41
C ARG A 278 -19.30 -6.94 -2.36
N GLN A 279 -20.56 -6.74 -1.95
CA GLN A 279 -21.00 -5.67 -1.03
C GLN A 279 -20.60 -5.85 0.45
N THR A 280 -20.05 -7.00 0.82
CA THR A 280 -19.60 -7.29 2.19
C THR A 280 -18.10 -6.98 2.35
N ASP A 281 -17.64 -6.80 3.59
CA ASP A 281 -16.21 -6.75 3.91
C ASP A 281 -15.46 -7.91 3.22
N HIS A 282 -14.56 -7.54 2.32
CA HIS A 282 -13.84 -8.48 1.45
C HIS A 282 -12.88 -9.36 2.25
N SER A 283 -12.35 -8.88 3.37
CA SER A 283 -11.44 -9.64 4.23
C SER A 283 -12.20 -10.74 4.99
N LEU A 284 -13.39 -10.42 5.50
CA LEU A 284 -14.27 -11.41 6.16
C LEU A 284 -14.77 -12.46 5.18
N LEU A 285 -15.27 -12.03 4.02
CA LEU A 285 -15.72 -12.93 2.97
C LEU A 285 -14.56 -13.78 2.42
N GLY A 286 -13.39 -13.17 2.21
CA GLY A 286 -12.17 -13.85 1.78
C GLY A 286 -11.80 -14.97 2.74
N ALA A 287 -11.84 -14.72 4.05
CA ALA A 287 -11.56 -15.72 5.08
C ALA A 287 -12.51 -16.93 5.02
N GLU A 288 -13.80 -16.71 4.75
CA GLU A 288 -14.77 -17.80 4.56
C GLU A 288 -14.45 -18.64 3.31
N LEU A 289 -14.18 -17.96 2.19
CA LEU A 289 -13.86 -18.61 0.91
C LEU A 289 -12.58 -19.45 1.02
N VAL A 290 -11.51 -18.89 1.59
CA VAL A 290 -10.24 -19.62 1.70
C VAL A 290 -10.32 -20.80 2.65
N GLY A 291 -11.23 -20.79 3.63
CA GLY A 291 -11.51 -21.97 4.44
C GLY A 291 -12.05 -23.14 3.61
N ALA A 292 -12.93 -22.87 2.64
CA ALA A 292 -13.41 -23.89 1.70
C ALA A 292 -12.32 -24.34 0.71
N ILE A 293 -11.54 -23.38 0.19
CA ILE A 293 -10.41 -23.66 -0.72
C ILE A 293 -9.36 -24.53 -0.02
N GLY A 294 -8.98 -24.21 1.22
CA GLY A 294 -7.98 -24.97 1.99
C GLY A 294 -8.39 -26.43 2.20
N ARG A 295 -9.67 -26.67 2.52
CA ARG A 295 -10.22 -28.04 2.61
C ARG A 295 -10.16 -28.78 1.27
N ARG A 296 -10.51 -28.11 0.16
CA ARG A 296 -10.43 -28.66 -1.20
C ARG A 296 -8.99 -29.02 -1.58
N LEU A 297 -8.02 -28.20 -1.18
CA LEU A 297 -6.59 -28.45 -1.37
C LEU A 297 -6.01 -29.48 -0.38
N GLN A 298 -6.83 -30.05 0.50
CA GLN A 298 -6.44 -31.02 1.53
C GLN A 298 -5.37 -30.50 2.51
N LEU A 299 -5.43 -29.22 2.86
CA LEU A 299 -4.60 -28.64 3.91
C LEU A 299 -5.01 -29.22 5.28
N ALA A 300 -4.07 -29.24 6.22
CA ALA A 300 -4.40 -29.60 7.60
C ALA A 300 -5.37 -28.57 8.21
N PRO A 301 -6.18 -28.93 9.21
CA PRO A 301 -7.11 -27.98 9.85
C PRO A 301 -6.39 -26.73 10.38
N ALA A 302 -5.22 -26.90 11.01
CA ALA A 302 -4.41 -25.78 11.51
C ALA A 302 -3.92 -24.83 10.39
N ASP A 303 -3.62 -25.38 9.20
CA ASP A 303 -3.19 -24.59 8.05
C ASP A 303 -4.37 -23.87 7.38
N CYS A 304 -5.57 -24.47 7.41
CA CYS A 304 -6.80 -23.80 6.98
C CYS A 304 -7.12 -22.61 7.89
N ASP A 305 -6.99 -22.78 9.21
CA ASP A 305 -7.22 -21.72 10.19
C ASP A 305 -6.18 -20.60 10.04
N LEU A 306 -4.92 -20.96 9.80
CA LEU A 306 -3.86 -19.99 9.50
C LEU A 306 -4.12 -19.23 8.20
N LEU A 307 -4.51 -19.92 7.13
CA LEU A 307 -4.86 -19.28 5.85
C LEU A 307 -6.02 -18.29 6.01
N ALA A 308 -7.10 -18.71 6.68
CA ALA A 308 -8.24 -17.85 6.95
C ALA A 308 -7.86 -16.65 7.82
N PHE A 309 -6.99 -16.84 8.82
CA PHE A 309 -6.46 -15.74 9.62
C PHE A 309 -5.67 -14.73 8.79
N LEU A 310 -4.73 -15.18 7.96
CA LEU A 310 -3.90 -14.30 7.14
C LEU A 310 -4.75 -13.48 6.17
N VAL A 311 -5.72 -14.10 5.51
CA VAL A 311 -6.63 -13.41 4.60
C VAL A 311 -7.56 -12.44 5.34
N ARG A 312 -8.07 -12.83 6.51
CA ARG A 312 -8.93 -11.95 7.32
C ARG A 312 -8.24 -10.68 7.81
N TYR A 313 -6.97 -10.79 8.17
CA TYR A 313 -6.24 -9.73 8.84
C TYR A 313 -5.16 -9.09 7.96
N HIS A 314 -5.13 -9.34 6.65
CA HIS A 314 -4.07 -8.86 5.76
C HIS A 314 -3.89 -7.32 5.77
N LEU A 315 -4.96 -6.56 6.02
CA LEU A 315 -4.93 -5.09 6.19
C LEU A 315 -4.61 -4.62 7.61
N TYR A 316 -4.55 -5.52 8.60
CA TYR A 316 -4.45 -5.14 10.01
C TYR A 316 -3.17 -4.36 10.33
N LEU A 317 -2.00 -4.87 9.92
CA LEU A 317 -0.73 -4.20 10.18
C LEU A 317 -0.59 -2.86 9.43
N PRO A 318 -0.90 -2.74 8.13
CA PRO A 318 -0.79 -1.47 7.44
C PRO A 318 -1.79 -0.44 7.99
N GLU A 319 -3.04 -0.81 8.24
CA GLU A 319 -4.05 0.12 8.78
C GLU A 319 -3.71 0.60 10.20
N ASN A 320 -3.30 -0.32 11.08
CA ASN A 320 -3.01 0.04 12.46
C ASN A 320 -1.63 0.67 12.63
N GLY A 321 -0.61 0.24 11.88
CA GLY A 321 0.73 0.83 11.96
C GLY A 321 0.75 2.30 11.55
N LEU A 322 -0.10 2.68 10.57
CA LEU A 322 -0.28 4.06 10.14
C LEU A 322 -1.08 4.89 11.15
N ARG A 323 -2.19 4.36 11.65
CA ARG A 323 -3.18 5.12 12.43
C ARG A 323 -2.91 5.15 13.93
N ARG A 324 -2.33 4.08 14.48
CA ARG A 324 -2.22 3.88 15.94
C ARG A 324 -0.82 4.14 16.47
N ASP A 325 -0.78 4.59 17.71
CA ASP A 325 0.48 4.71 18.45
C ASP A 325 1.06 3.31 18.72
N CYS A 326 2.08 2.95 17.95
CA CYS A 326 2.81 1.69 18.08
C CYS A 326 3.57 1.55 19.41
N THR A 327 3.62 2.61 20.23
CA THR A 327 4.19 2.57 21.58
C THR A 327 3.15 2.35 22.69
N ASP A 328 1.85 2.47 22.37
CA ASP A 328 0.77 2.25 23.34
C ASP A 328 0.68 0.76 23.71
N ARG A 329 0.91 0.46 24.99
CA ARG A 329 0.93 -0.91 25.51
C ARG A 329 -0.44 -1.57 25.50
N GLU A 330 -1.51 -0.80 25.68
CA GLU A 330 -2.86 -1.36 25.62
C GLU A 330 -3.20 -1.77 24.18
N PHE A 331 -2.82 -0.95 23.21
CA PHE A 331 -2.92 -1.32 21.81
C PHE A 331 -2.01 -2.52 21.45
N ILE A 332 -0.75 -2.54 21.89
CA ILE A 332 0.16 -3.69 21.67
C ILE A 332 -0.42 -4.98 22.28
N ARG A 333 -1.01 -4.90 23.48
CA ARG A 333 -1.69 -6.03 24.14
C ARG A 333 -2.87 -6.51 23.30
N GLN A 334 -3.76 -5.62 22.89
CA GLN A 334 -4.92 -5.96 22.04
C GLN A 334 -4.46 -6.56 20.71
N ALA A 335 -3.43 -6.00 20.08
CA ALA A 335 -2.86 -6.52 18.84
C ALA A 335 -2.25 -7.91 19.04
N ALA A 336 -1.55 -8.14 20.15
CA ALA A 336 -1.03 -9.46 20.51
C ALA A 336 -2.14 -10.48 20.74
N GLU A 337 -3.27 -10.08 21.35
CA GLU A 337 -4.44 -10.96 21.54
C GLU A 337 -5.11 -11.32 20.22
N VAL A 338 -5.23 -10.36 19.30
CA VAL A 338 -5.78 -10.60 17.96
C VAL A 338 -4.89 -11.54 17.17
N VAL A 339 -3.57 -11.31 17.19
CA VAL A 339 -2.62 -12.10 16.38
C VAL A 339 -2.34 -13.47 16.99
N GLY A 340 -2.31 -13.55 18.33
CA GLY A 340 -2.19 -14.78 19.11
C GLY A 340 -0.76 -15.29 19.27
N ASP A 341 -0.01 -15.46 18.16
CA ASP A 341 1.35 -16.04 18.22
C ASP A 341 2.35 -15.38 17.25
N VAL A 342 3.65 -15.56 17.56
CA VAL A 342 4.75 -14.94 16.82
C VAL A 342 4.81 -15.42 15.37
N ARG A 343 4.46 -16.68 15.09
CA ARG A 343 4.49 -17.21 13.73
C ARG A 343 3.42 -16.54 12.88
N ARG A 344 2.19 -16.43 13.39
CA ARG A 344 1.09 -15.69 12.73
C ARG A 344 1.48 -14.23 12.46
N LEU A 345 2.07 -13.57 13.45
CA LEU A 345 2.54 -12.18 13.30
C LEU A 345 3.58 -12.04 12.18
N THR A 346 4.59 -12.91 12.17
CA THR A 346 5.65 -12.88 11.16
C THR A 346 5.12 -13.15 9.76
N LEU A 347 4.23 -14.12 9.60
CA LEU A 347 3.60 -14.41 8.31
C LEU A 347 2.72 -13.24 7.83
N LEU A 348 1.97 -12.63 8.75
CA LEU A 348 1.15 -11.46 8.43
C LEU A 348 1.99 -10.25 8.03
N TYR A 349 3.13 -10.04 8.70
CA TYR A 349 4.08 -8.99 8.36
C TYR A 349 4.70 -9.20 6.98
N LEU A 350 5.15 -10.42 6.65
CA LEU A 350 5.66 -10.75 5.32
C LEU A 350 4.60 -10.55 4.22
N LEU A 351 3.35 -10.95 4.48
CA LEU A 351 2.23 -10.71 3.58
C LEU A 351 2.01 -9.21 3.34
N THR A 352 2.02 -8.42 4.42
CA THR A 352 1.85 -6.95 4.36
C THR A 352 2.89 -6.28 3.46
N ILE A 353 4.17 -6.68 3.60
CA ILE A 353 5.25 -6.12 2.77
C ILE A 353 5.04 -6.49 1.30
N ALA A 354 4.75 -7.76 1.02
CA ALA A 354 4.56 -8.25 -0.34
C ALA A 354 3.37 -7.55 -1.03
N ASP A 355 2.24 -7.43 -0.32
CA ASP A 355 1.02 -6.81 -0.81
C ASP A 355 1.21 -5.31 -1.10
N SER A 356 1.83 -4.61 -0.16
CA SER A 356 2.10 -3.18 -0.32
C SER A 356 3.08 -2.90 -1.48
N ARG A 357 4.10 -3.74 -1.67
CA ARG A 357 5.04 -3.62 -2.81
C ARG A 357 4.37 -3.92 -4.15
N ALA A 358 3.44 -4.88 -4.17
CA ALA A 358 2.73 -5.27 -5.38
C ALA A 358 1.76 -4.19 -5.89
N THR A 359 1.21 -3.40 -4.98
CA THR A 359 0.29 -2.29 -5.30
C THR A 359 1.00 -1.19 -6.10
N GLY A 360 2.27 -0.90 -5.79
CA GLY A 360 3.11 0.02 -6.55
C GLY A 360 4.21 0.70 -5.73
N PRO A 361 5.16 1.41 -6.38
CA PRO A 361 6.30 2.04 -5.70
C PRO A 361 5.91 3.19 -4.74
N SER A 362 4.73 3.81 -4.93
CA SER A 362 4.17 4.80 -3.99
C SER A 362 3.53 4.14 -2.76
N ALA A 363 3.05 2.90 -2.89
CA ALA A 363 2.30 2.21 -1.84
C ALA A 363 3.20 1.68 -0.71
N TRP A 364 4.47 1.31 -0.99
CA TRP A 364 5.44 0.86 0.01
C TRP A 364 6.70 1.73 0.05
N SER A 365 6.72 2.73 0.93
CA SER A 365 7.86 3.61 1.17
C SER A 365 8.69 3.20 2.39
N ASN A 366 9.94 3.68 2.49
CA ASN A 366 10.80 3.44 3.66
C ASN A 366 10.14 3.89 4.98
N TRP A 367 9.30 4.91 4.91
CA TRP A 367 8.52 5.41 6.05
C TRP A 367 7.46 4.41 6.51
N LYS A 368 6.61 3.91 5.60
CA LYS A 368 5.61 2.87 5.89
C LYS A 368 6.28 1.61 6.43
N ALA A 369 7.39 1.22 5.82
CA ALA A 369 8.19 0.10 6.28
C ALA A 369 8.64 0.28 7.73
N GLY A 370 9.08 1.49 8.11
CA GLY A 370 9.46 1.82 9.48
C GLY A 370 8.32 1.66 10.49
N LEU A 371 7.14 2.24 10.20
CA LEU A 371 5.98 2.15 11.09
C LEU A 371 5.44 0.73 11.27
N VAL A 372 5.30 0.00 10.16
CA VAL A 372 4.82 -1.38 10.20
C VAL A 372 5.85 -2.27 10.92
N ALA A 373 7.15 -2.01 10.73
CA ALA A 373 8.21 -2.71 11.47
C ALA A 373 8.18 -2.39 12.97
N GLU A 374 7.89 -1.14 13.37
CA GLU A 374 7.74 -0.74 14.77
C GLU A 374 6.59 -1.50 15.44
N LEU A 375 5.42 -1.54 14.80
CA LEU A 375 4.26 -2.31 15.28
C LEU A 375 4.60 -3.80 15.39
N TYR A 376 5.20 -4.36 14.33
CA TYR A 376 5.61 -5.77 14.31
C TYR A 376 6.57 -6.09 15.47
N LEU A 377 7.59 -5.27 15.69
CA LEU A 377 8.58 -5.51 16.73
C LEU A 377 7.99 -5.38 18.14
N GLY A 378 7.11 -4.39 18.34
CA GLY A 378 6.39 -4.18 19.60
C GLY A 378 5.52 -5.40 19.98
N VAL A 379 4.69 -5.87 19.04
CA VAL A 379 3.82 -7.04 19.26
C VAL A 379 4.65 -8.32 19.41
N LYS A 380 5.70 -8.51 18.60
CA LYS A 380 6.60 -9.67 18.71
C LYS A 380 7.25 -9.76 20.08
N THR A 381 7.75 -8.63 20.59
CA THR A 381 8.40 -8.56 21.90
C THR A 381 7.42 -8.88 23.02
N TYR A 382 6.17 -8.38 22.94
CA TYR A 382 5.12 -8.69 23.90
C TYR A 382 4.75 -10.18 23.92
N LEU A 383 4.58 -10.79 22.74
CA LEU A 383 4.28 -12.21 22.58
C LEU A 383 5.43 -13.10 23.08
N ALA A 384 6.68 -12.74 22.78
CA ALA A 384 7.86 -13.46 23.23
C ALA A 384 8.05 -13.40 24.77
N ALA A 385 7.59 -12.33 25.41
CA ALA A 385 7.58 -12.18 26.87
C ALA A 385 6.44 -12.96 27.56
N GLY A 386 5.61 -13.71 26.81
CA GLY A 386 4.57 -14.57 27.36
C GLY A 386 3.39 -13.83 28.00
N GLY A 387 3.11 -12.59 27.56
CA GLY A 387 2.02 -11.77 28.10
C GLY A 387 2.23 -11.29 29.55
N ALA A 388 3.38 -11.62 30.17
CA ALA A 388 3.71 -11.27 31.56
C ALA A 388 4.25 -9.83 31.72
N ALA A 389 3.79 -8.90 30.87
CA ALA A 389 3.79 -7.49 31.23
C ALA A 389 2.57 -7.27 32.13
N GLY A 390 2.68 -7.71 33.39
CA GLY A 390 1.58 -7.72 34.35
C GLY A 390 0.92 -6.35 34.57
N ASP A 391 -0.34 -6.42 35.02
CA ASP A 391 -1.22 -5.38 35.56
C ASP A 391 -0.58 -4.63 36.75
N ASP A 392 0.55 -3.95 36.52
CA ASP A 392 0.98 -2.89 37.40
C ASP A 392 0.52 -1.58 36.78
N HIS A 393 -0.41 -0.89 37.45
CA HIS A 393 -0.69 0.53 37.21
C HIS A 393 0.55 1.43 37.52
N GLY A 394 1.70 0.81 37.81
CA GLY A 394 3.03 1.41 37.86
C GLY A 394 3.74 1.41 36.51
N GLU A 395 4.28 2.59 36.17
CA GLU A 395 5.35 2.87 35.22
C GLU A 395 5.98 1.66 34.47
N SER A 396 5.70 1.60 33.17
CA SER A 396 6.13 0.54 32.24
C SER A 396 7.60 0.17 32.38
N ALA A 397 7.94 -1.13 32.34
CA ALA A 397 9.33 -1.62 32.41
C ALA A 397 10.25 -0.96 31.36
N GLY A 398 9.73 -0.65 30.16
CA GLY A 398 10.46 0.12 29.14
C GLY A 398 10.76 1.55 29.57
N VAL A 399 9.77 2.28 30.10
CA VAL A 399 9.94 3.64 30.63
C VAL A 399 10.92 3.65 31.80
N ARG A 400 10.81 2.67 32.70
CA ARG A 400 11.73 2.49 33.84
C ARG A 400 13.16 2.24 33.38
N TRP A 401 13.35 1.31 32.44
CA TRP A 401 14.66 1.04 31.84
C TRP A 401 15.22 2.28 31.15
N LEU A 402 14.41 3.02 30.40
CA LEU A 402 14.84 4.22 29.69
C LEU A 402 15.26 5.31 30.69
N ARG A 403 14.47 5.50 31.76
CA ARG A 403 14.83 6.40 32.88
C ARG A 403 16.14 5.98 33.54
N GLU A 404 16.33 4.69 33.82
CA GLU A 404 17.59 4.17 34.36
C GLU A 404 18.77 4.45 33.42
N GLN A 405 18.62 4.21 32.11
CA GLN A 405 19.65 4.46 31.12
C GLN A 405 19.99 5.95 30.98
N VAL A 406 18.98 6.82 31.04
CA VAL A 406 19.16 8.28 31.03
C VAL A 406 19.88 8.73 32.31
N VAL A 407 19.48 8.22 33.48
CA VAL A 407 20.14 8.52 34.76
C VAL A 407 21.62 8.10 34.74
N VAL A 408 21.92 6.90 34.22
CA VAL A 408 23.31 6.42 34.06
C VAL A 408 24.11 7.36 33.17
N ARG A 409 23.54 7.79 32.03
CA ARG A 409 24.20 8.68 31.07
C ARG A 409 24.34 10.13 31.57
N LEU A 410 23.44 10.60 32.43
CA LEU A 410 23.58 11.89 33.10
C LEU A 410 24.80 11.92 34.03
N ALA A 411 25.32 10.75 34.45
CA ALA A 411 26.59 10.62 35.18
C ALA A 411 26.70 11.54 36.42
N GLY A 412 25.59 11.73 37.15
CA GLY A 412 25.53 12.58 38.34
C GLY A 412 25.24 14.07 38.07
N ARG A 413 25.01 14.47 36.82
CA ARG A 413 24.47 15.79 36.47
C ARG A 413 23.00 15.87 36.88
N THR A 414 22.62 16.93 37.59
CA THR A 414 21.23 17.20 37.95
C THR A 414 20.50 17.84 36.79
N ALA A 415 19.49 17.16 36.25
CA ALA A 415 18.55 17.74 35.30
C ALA A 415 17.67 18.79 35.98
N ALA A 416 17.28 19.83 35.24
CA ALA A 416 16.40 20.88 35.76
C ALA A 416 14.94 20.42 35.96
N ILE A 417 14.53 19.38 35.24
CA ILE A 417 13.24 18.69 35.38
C ILE A 417 13.48 17.33 36.02
N ASP A 418 12.56 16.92 36.88
CA ASP A 418 12.52 15.57 37.41
C ASP A 418 12.18 14.58 36.29
N LEU A 419 13.10 13.65 36.02
CA LEU A 419 12.90 12.57 35.06
C LEU A 419 11.65 11.73 35.32
N ALA A 420 11.22 11.64 36.58
CA ALA A 420 10.01 10.93 36.96
C ALA A 420 8.73 11.60 36.43
N THR A 421 8.75 12.92 36.21
CA THR A 421 7.60 13.69 35.75
C THR A 421 7.50 13.74 34.23
N LEU A 422 8.57 13.40 33.50
CA LEU A 422 8.55 13.38 32.04
C LEU A 422 7.49 12.40 31.50
N PRO A 423 6.73 12.80 30.46
CA PRO A 423 5.72 11.95 29.85
C PRO A 423 6.30 10.62 29.34
N ALA A 424 5.55 9.53 29.52
CA ALA A 424 6.00 8.18 29.16
C ALA A 424 6.16 8.00 27.64
N ASP A 425 5.22 8.56 26.89
CA ASP A 425 5.21 8.70 25.43
C ASP A 425 6.43 9.48 24.91
N TYR A 426 6.81 10.58 25.57
CA TYR A 426 8.05 11.30 25.26
C TYR A 426 9.29 10.39 25.41
N LEU A 427 9.40 9.69 26.54
CA LEU A 427 10.55 8.83 26.82
C LEU A 427 10.64 7.67 25.83
N LEU A 428 9.52 7.05 25.47
CA LEU A 428 9.47 5.97 24.49
C LEU A 428 9.71 6.47 23.07
N GLY A 429 9.39 7.73 22.80
CA GLY A 429 9.58 8.35 21.49
C GLY A 429 11.04 8.63 21.13
N PHE A 430 11.99 8.61 22.07
CA PHE A 430 13.38 9.00 21.81
C PHE A 430 14.40 8.00 22.40
N SER A 431 15.58 7.93 21.79
CA SER A 431 16.70 7.18 22.36
C SER A 431 17.19 7.80 23.68
N PRO A 432 17.79 7.02 24.59
CA PRO A 432 18.37 7.58 25.82
C PRO A 432 19.36 8.72 25.56
N GLU A 433 20.12 8.65 24.46
CA GLU A 433 21.06 9.68 24.03
C GLU A 433 20.34 10.99 23.65
N GLU A 434 19.27 10.91 22.89
CA GLU A 434 18.44 12.06 22.52
C GLU A 434 17.76 12.69 23.73
N VAL A 435 17.22 11.88 24.65
CA VAL A 435 16.62 12.38 25.89
C VAL A 435 17.64 13.14 26.73
N VAL A 436 18.86 12.61 26.89
CA VAL A 436 19.95 13.31 27.58
C VAL A 436 20.31 14.61 26.88
N ARG A 437 20.34 14.63 25.54
CA ARG A 437 20.57 15.85 24.75
C ARG A 437 19.49 16.90 25.02
N HIS A 438 18.21 16.51 24.99
CA HIS A 438 17.08 17.42 25.25
C HIS A 438 17.13 17.99 26.68
N LEU A 439 17.42 17.15 27.68
CA LEU A 439 17.62 17.59 29.06
C LEU A 439 18.79 18.57 29.21
N GLY A 440 19.90 18.30 28.51
CA GLY A 440 21.06 19.18 28.45
C GLY A 440 20.73 20.55 27.86
N ILE A 441 20.03 20.58 26.71
CA ILE A 441 19.59 21.82 26.07
C ILE A 441 18.66 22.61 27.00
N HIS A 442 17.68 21.94 27.62
CA HIS A 442 16.76 22.57 28.55
C HIS A 442 17.49 23.24 29.72
N GLN A 443 18.51 22.58 30.28
CA GLN A 443 19.29 23.13 31.37
C GLN A 443 20.23 24.26 30.94
N GLU A 444 20.98 24.07 29.86
CA GLU A 444 21.99 25.01 29.38
C GLU A 444 21.38 26.28 28.77
N GLN A 445 20.20 26.16 28.14
CA GLN A 445 19.51 27.24 27.45
C GLN A 445 18.26 27.74 28.21
N ALA A 446 18.07 27.37 29.48
CA ALA A 446 16.88 27.72 30.28
C ALA A 446 16.50 29.21 30.21
N GLY A 447 17.50 30.11 30.26
CA GLY A 447 17.26 31.56 30.18
C GLY A 447 16.74 32.02 28.81
N ARG A 448 17.14 31.34 27.72
CA ARG A 448 16.70 31.65 26.35
C ARG A 448 15.37 31.00 26.02
N LEU A 449 15.12 29.76 26.46
CA LEU A 449 13.86 29.04 26.24
C LEU A 449 12.65 29.78 26.81
N ARG A 450 12.84 30.50 27.94
CA ARG A 450 11.82 31.39 28.54
C ARG A 450 11.50 32.65 27.73
N GLN A 451 12.36 33.02 26.77
CA GLN A 451 12.24 34.27 26.02
C GLN A 451 11.92 34.02 24.54
N GLN A 452 12.37 32.90 24.00
CA GLN A 452 12.29 32.57 22.59
C GLN A 452 12.27 31.06 22.38
N VAL A 453 11.75 30.64 21.23
CA VAL A 453 11.89 29.28 20.73
C VAL A 453 13.27 29.12 20.09
N LEU A 454 13.90 27.98 20.34
CA LEU A 454 15.18 27.57 19.78
C LEU A 454 14.98 26.49 18.73
N LEU A 455 15.72 26.58 17.63
CA LEU A 455 15.69 25.63 16.53
C LEU A 455 17.09 25.00 16.36
N PHE A 456 17.15 23.69 16.36
CA PHE A 456 18.36 22.92 16.07
C PHE A 456 18.11 22.07 14.83
N ALA A 457 18.91 22.24 13.78
CA ALA A 457 18.76 21.53 12.52
C ALA A 457 19.96 20.60 12.28
N GLU A 458 19.67 19.33 12.02
CA GLU A 458 20.67 18.30 11.69
C GLU A 458 20.38 17.73 10.31
N PRO A 459 21.40 17.47 9.46
CA PRO A 459 21.19 16.87 8.15
C PRO A 459 20.73 15.41 8.28
N GLY A 460 19.67 15.05 7.56
CA GLY A 460 19.19 13.68 7.40
C GLY A 460 19.49 13.13 6.00
N GLU A 461 19.04 11.90 5.72
CA GLU A 461 19.33 11.22 4.43
C GLU A 461 18.66 11.90 3.22
N HIS A 462 17.45 12.45 3.40
CA HIS A 462 16.64 13.05 2.34
C HIS A 462 16.13 14.47 2.67
N GLY A 463 16.66 15.10 3.72
CA GLY A 463 16.16 16.37 4.26
C GLY A 463 16.87 16.76 5.55
N TRP A 464 16.12 17.34 6.51
CA TRP A 464 16.65 17.75 7.81
C TRP A 464 15.78 17.25 8.96
N HIS A 465 16.45 16.92 10.07
CA HIS A 465 15.82 16.71 11.36
C HIS A 465 15.89 18.00 12.16
N LEU A 466 14.73 18.53 12.51
CA LEU A 466 14.57 19.74 13.31
C LEU A 466 14.16 19.36 14.73
N LEU A 467 14.87 19.90 15.72
CA LEU A 467 14.44 19.93 17.10
C LEU A 467 14.07 21.38 17.45
N ILE A 468 12.82 21.58 17.88
CA ILE A 468 12.28 22.87 18.28
C ILE A 468 11.94 22.80 19.77
N MET A 469 12.50 23.73 20.56
CA MET A 469 12.25 23.79 22.00
C MET A 469 11.89 25.21 22.46
N GLY A 470 10.96 25.34 23.40
CA GLY A 470 10.59 26.62 24.03
C GLY A 470 9.31 26.52 24.86
N ASP A 471 8.78 27.65 25.34
CA ASP A 471 7.55 27.65 26.15
C ASP A 471 6.28 27.45 25.29
N ASP A 472 5.44 26.50 25.72
CA ASP A 472 4.18 26.15 25.07
C ASP A 472 3.18 27.32 25.08
N ARG A 473 2.41 27.42 24.01
CA ARG A 473 1.34 28.41 23.85
C ARG A 473 0.34 27.96 22.80
N PRO A 474 -0.94 28.39 22.90
CA PRO A 474 -1.95 28.05 21.91
C PRO A 474 -1.51 28.37 20.47
N GLY A 475 -1.71 27.41 19.58
CA GLY A 475 -1.38 27.53 18.15
C GLY A 475 0.12 27.53 17.82
N LEU A 476 0.99 27.08 18.74
CA LEU A 476 2.44 27.06 18.51
C LEU A 476 2.82 26.17 17.32
N LEU A 477 2.28 24.96 17.26
CA LEU A 477 2.52 24.02 16.14
C LEU A 477 2.07 24.61 14.80
N ALA A 478 0.92 25.27 14.75
CA ALA A 478 0.45 25.94 13.54
C ALA A 478 1.47 26.99 13.07
N LYS A 479 1.99 27.82 13.98
CA LYS A 479 3.03 28.80 13.65
C LYS A 479 4.30 28.15 13.13
N PHE A 480 4.70 26.99 13.68
CA PHE A 480 5.84 26.22 13.19
C PHE A 480 5.62 25.76 11.75
N CYS A 481 4.52 25.06 11.49
CA CYS A 481 4.16 24.57 10.16
C CYS A 481 4.08 25.71 9.13
N GLY A 482 3.45 26.84 9.49
CA GLY A 482 3.31 27.96 8.59
C GLY A 482 4.62 28.69 8.27
N VAL A 483 5.53 28.83 9.24
CA VAL A 483 6.87 29.40 8.98
C VAL A 483 7.71 28.45 8.13
N LEU A 484 7.67 27.14 8.39
CA LEU A 484 8.35 26.15 7.56
C LEU A 484 7.84 26.21 6.10
N ALA A 485 6.52 26.30 5.92
CA ALA A 485 5.91 26.47 4.60
C ALA A 485 6.36 27.77 3.89
N LEU A 486 6.49 28.89 4.61
CA LEU A 486 7.03 30.16 4.07
C LEU A 486 8.48 30.03 3.56
N HIS A 487 9.26 29.14 4.17
CA HIS A 487 10.62 28.82 3.75
C HIS A 487 10.68 27.71 2.70
N GLY A 488 9.52 27.26 2.19
CA GLY A 488 9.44 26.21 1.16
C GLY A 488 9.80 24.82 1.68
N LEU A 489 9.59 24.57 2.97
CA LEU A 489 9.77 23.27 3.61
C LEU A 489 8.42 22.60 3.80
N THR A 490 8.39 21.28 3.59
CA THR A 490 7.26 20.39 3.83
C THR A 490 7.61 19.47 5.00
N VAL A 491 6.71 19.34 5.97
CA VAL A 491 6.88 18.45 7.12
C VAL A 491 6.50 17.04 6.69
N ARG A 492 7.43 16.09 6.80
CA ARG A 492 7.21 14.66 6.49
C ARG A 492 6.84 13.82 7.68
N SER A 493 7.23 14.24 8.87
CA SER A 493 6.87 13.62 10.14
C SER A 493 7.07 14.62 11.26
N ALA A 494 6.28 14.50 12.32
CA ALA A 494 6.40 15.32 13.51
C ALA A 494 6.22 14.44 14.75
N ARG A 495 6.95 14.74 15.82
CA ARG A 495 6.75 14.18 17.15
C ARG A 495 6.72 15.37 18.09
N ILE A 496 5.54 15.66 18.63
CA ILE A 496 5.25 16.88 19.38
C ILE A 496 5.08 16.49 20.83
N PHE A 497 5.75 17.15 21.77
CA PHE A 497 5.64 16.83 23.19
C PHE A 497 5.71 18.09 24.04
N THR A 498 4.87 18.17 25.07
CA THR A 498 4.97 19.22 26.09
C THR A 498 5.33 18.59 27.44
N TRP A 499 6.43 19.03 28.03
CA TRP A 499 6.88 18.64 29.37
C TRP A 499 6.04 19.30 30.47
N PRO A 500 6.04 18.76 31.71
CA PRO A 500 5.16 19.24 32.80
C PRO A 500 5.39 20.69 33.22
N ASP A 501 6.56 21.25 32.93
CA ASP A 501 6.89 22.64 33.22
C ASP A 501 6.48 23.61 32.10
N GLY A 502 5.84 23.11 31.04
CA GLY A 502 5.40 23.88 29.88
C GLY A 502 6.42 23.95 28.75
N THR A 503 7.56 23.25 28.85
CA THR A 503 8.54 23.20 27.77
C THR A 503 8.06 22.30 26.63
N VAL A 504 7.95 22.84 25.43
CA VAL A 504 7.72 22.10 24.18
C VAL A 504 9.01 21.49 23.69
N VAL A 505 8.93 20.25 23.21
CA VAL A 505 10.05 19.48 22.65
C VAL A 505 9.56 18.78 21.38
N ASP A 506 9.64 19.50 20.26
CA ASP A 506 9.12 19.06 18.99
C ASP A 506 10.24 18.59 18.06
N SER A 507 10.14 17.35 17.58
CA SER A 507 11.06 16.77 16.61
C SER A 507 10.35 16.59 15.28
N LEU A 508 10.81 17.29 14.24
CA LEU A 508 10.23 17.26 12.90
C LEU A 508 11.24 16.76 11.87
N GLU A 509 10.78 16.01 10.88
CA GLU A 509 11.53 15.73 9.66
C GLU A 509 10.97 16.59 8.52
N VAL A 510 11.83 17.36 7.87
CA VAL A 510 11.42 18.30 6.82
C VAL A 510 12.19 18.08 5.52
N VAL A 511 11.50 18.31 4.40
CA VAL A 511 12.07 18.24 3.05
C VAL A 511 11.71 19.49 2.23
N PRO A 512 12.49 19.85 1.21
CA PRO A 512 12.13 20.93 0.30
C PRO A 512 10.83 20.63 -0.47
N ALA A 513 9.94 21.61 -0.56
CA ALA A 513 8.67 21.52 -1.31
C ALA A 513 8.87 21.55 -2.86
N ALA A 514 10.07 21.86 -3.34
CA ALA A 514 10.42 21.86 -4.76
C ALA A 514 11.85 21.34 -4.95
N LEU A 515 12.17 20.85 -6.17
CA LEU A 515 13.53 20.52 -6.63
C LEU A 515 14.41 21.77 -6.70
N ARG A 516 14.69 22.40 -5.56
CA ARG A 516 15.70 23.45 -5.41
C ARG A 516 17.00 22.80 -4.95
N ASP A 517 18.11 23.27 -5.53
CA ASP A 517 19.44 22.83 -5.16
C ASP A 517 19.78 23.20 -3.71
N PHE A 518 20.57 22.31 -3.12
CA PHE A 518 20.86 22.10 -1.68
C PHE A 518 21.78 23.15 -1.05
N ASP A 519 21.71 24.43 -1.45
CA ASP A 519 22.58 25.47 -0.88
C ASP A 519 22.04 26.00 0.46
N GLU A 520 22.70 25.59 1.53
CA GLU A 520 22.64 26.05 2.94
C GLU A 520 21.37 26.83 3.33
N MET A 521 20.35 26.10 3.78
CA MET A 521 19.19 26.69 4.45
C MET A 521 19.64 27.61 5.60
N ASP A 522 19.21 28.88 5.58
CA ASP A 522 19.51 29.83 6.66
C ASP A 522 18.61 29.55 7.87
N TRP A 523 19.00 28.55 8.67
CA TRP A 523 18.30 28.18 9.89
C TRP A 523 18.20 29.33 10.90
N GLY A 524 19.16 30.27 10.90
CA GLY A 524 19.10 31.47 11.74
C GLY A 524 17.99 32.43 11.29
N ARG A 525 17.67 32.49 10.00
CA ARG A 525 16.47 33.18 9.51
C ARG A 525 15.20 32.44 9.86
N VAL A 526 15.15 31.11 9.71
CA VAL A 526 13.97 30.31 10.10
C VAL A 526 13.67 30.50 11.59
N GLU A 527 14.66 30.40 12.47
CA GLU A 527 14.50 30.64 13.92
C GLU A 527 13.99 32.07 14.22
N ARG A 528 14.50 33.09 13.51
CA ARG A 528 14.00 34.47 13.67
C ARG A 528 12.56 34.62 13.23
N ASP A 529 12.19 34.06 12.09
CA ASP A 529 10.82 34.15 11.57
C ASP A 529 9.83 33.36 12.45
N LEU A 530 10.25 32.21 13.00
CA LEU A 530 9.51 31.48 14.04
C LEU A 530 9.24 32.38 15.24
N ASN A 531 10.27 33.02 15.79
CA ASN A 531 10.11 33.92 16.93
C ASN A 531 9.29 35.18 16.61
N LEU A 532 9.30 35.67 15.36
CA LEU A 532 8.40 36.75 14.93
C LEU A 532 6.95 36.29 14.87
N ALA A 533 6.67 35.11 14.32
CA ALA A 533 5.32 34.53 14.26
C ALA A 533 4.75 34.28 15.66
N ILE A 534 5.57 33.74 16.54
CA ILE A 534 5.25 33.44 17.94
C ILE A 534 4.88 34.71 18.73
N ASN A 535 5.57 35.81 18.47
CA ASN A 535 5.34 37.11 19.10
C ASN A 535 4.28 37.96 18.37
N TYR A 536 3.49 37.37 17.46
CA TYR A 536 2.47 38.07 16.66
C TYR A 536 3.01 39.25 15.84
N ARG A 537 4.30 39.21 15.49
CA ARG A 537 4.99 40.20 14.67
C ARG A 537 5.15 39.77 13.21
N LEU A 538 4.74 38.54 12.90
CA LEU A 538 4.62 38.01 11.55
C LEU A 538 3.23 37.39 11.40
N ASP A 539 2.42 37.97 10.51
CA ASP A 539 1.15 37.38 10.11
C ASP A 539 1.43 36.26 9.09
N VAL A 540 1.56 35.05 9.60
CA VAL A 540 1.87 33.86 8.81
C VAL A 540 0.74 33.56 7.82
N GLY A 541 -0.51 33.72 8.23
CA GLY A 541 -1.69 33.50 7.38
C GLY A 541 -1.73 34.45 6.19
N TYR A 542 -1.51 35.75 6.41
CA TYR A 542 -1.43 36.74 5.34
C TYR A 542 -0.26 36.47 4.37
N ARG A 543 0.92 36.11 4.90
CA ARG A 543 2.12 35.85 4.08
C ARG A 543 1.99 34.59 3.22
N LEU A 544 1.40 33.52 3.75
CA LEU A 544 1.09 32.32 2.97
C LEU A 544 0.06 32.66 1.88
N HIS A 545 -0.97 33.44 2.20
CA HIS A 545 -1.93 33.93 1.21
C HIS A 545 -1.28 34.80 0.11
N GLU A 546 -0.30 35.65 0.43
CA GLU A 546 0.46 36.41 -0.58
C GLU A 546 1.28 35.49 -1.51
N MET A 547 1.87 34.40 -1.00
CA MET A 547 2.56 33.42 -1.86
C MET A 547 1.62 32.72 -2.84
N ARG A 548 0.32 32.62 -2.52
CA ARG A 548 -0.70 32.04 -3.40
C ARG A 548 -1.10 32.93 -4.58
N GLN A 549 -0.75 34.21 -4.60
CA GLN A 549 -1.21 35.08 -5.68
C GLN A 549 -0.72 34.55 -7.04
N PRO A 550 -1.64 34.31 -7.99
CA PRO A 550 -1.29 33.66 -9.24
C PRO A 550 -0.31 34.54 -10.03
N ARG A 551 0.81 33.96 -10.45
CA ARG A 551 1.56 34.54 -11.56
C ARG A 551 0.62 34.61 -12.77
N PRO A 552 0.59 35.72 -13.54
CA PRO A 552 -0.34 35.91 -14.64
C PRO A 552 0.12 35.11 -15.87
N TRP A 553 0.11 33.78 -15.80
CA TRP A 553 -0.05 32.86 -16.93
C TRP A 553 0.08 31.41 -16.44
N GLY A 554 -1.00 30.66 -16.54
CA GLY A 554 -1.01 29.21 -16.39
C GLY A 554 -2.42 28.71 -16.07
N PRO A 555 -2.95 27.68 -16.76
CA PRO A 555 -4.19 27.07 -16.33
C PRO A 555 -3.99 26.50 -14.93
N ALA A 556 -4.91 26.78 -14.02
CA ALA A 556 -4.97 26.09 -12.74
C ALA A 556 -5.03 24.60 -13.03
N ARG A 557 -4.05 23.83 -12.54
CA ARG A 557 -4.19 22.38 -12.50
C ARG A 557 -5.36 22.12 -11.54
N PRO A 558 -6.47 21.51 -11.97
CA PRO A 558 -7.44 21.03 -11.01
C PRO A 558 -6.69 20.03 -10.15
N VAL A 559 -6.57 20.33 -8.85
CA VAL A 559 -6.17 19.33 -7.87
C VAL A 559 -7.25 18.26 -7.96
N GLN A 560 -6.83 17.05 -8.30
CA GLN A 560 -7.67 15.87 -8.38
C GLN A 560 -8.48 15.76 -7.09
N GLN A 561 -9.73 15.30 -7.16
CA GLN A 561 -10.46 14.85 -5.99
C GLN A 561 -9.70 13.65 -5.41
N ALA A 562 -8.71 13.92 -4.55
CA ALA A 562 -8.32 12.97 -3.53
C ALA A 562 -9.60 12.54 -2.81
N GLN A 563 -9.65 11.32 -2.25
CA GLN A 563 -10.68 10.99 -1.28
C GLN A 563 -10.42 11.89 -0.06
N LEU A 564 -10.92 13.11 -0.15
CA LEU A 564 -10.95 14.08 0.90
C LEU A 564 -11.87 13.51 1.98
N GLY A 565 -11.45 13.60 3.23
CA GLY A 565 -12.21 12.99 4.29
C GLY A 565 -11.60 13.30 5.63
N VAL A 566 -12.46 13.43 6.63
CA VAL A 566 -12.05 13.65 8.01
C VAL A 566 -12.75 12.62 8.87
N VAL A 567 -11.98 11.89 9.66
CA VAL A 567 -12.49 10.89 10.60
C VAL A 567 -12.15 11.32 12.01
N LEU A 568 -13.15 11.34 12.88
CA LEU A 568 -13.01 11.57 14.31
C LEU A 568 -13.21 10.25 15.07
N ASP A 569 -12.19 9.80 15.80
CA ASP A 569 -12.22 8.54 16.53
C ASP A 569 -11.93 8.76 18.03
N ASN A 570 -12.91 8.39 18.86
CA ASN A 570 -12.81 8.38 20.33
C ASN A 570 -12.77 6.95 20.91
N GLN A 571 -12.86 5.91 20.09
CA GLN A 571 -12.89 4.52 20.50
C GLN A 571 -11.48 3.92 20.57
N THR A 572 -10.58 4.33 19.69
CA THR A 572 -9.22 3.77 19.62
C THR A 572 -8.35 4.16 20.81
N SER A 573 -8.55 5.33 21.41
CA SER A 573 -7.80 5.77 22.59
C SER A 573 -8.76 6.10 23.72
N GLY A 574 -8.50 5.63 24.95
CA GLY A 574 -9.26 6.08 26.13
C GLY A 574 -8.85 7.47 26.64
N ARG A 575 -7.91 8.13 25.96
CA ARG A 575 -7.23 9.35 26.43
C ARG A 575 -7.26 10.51 25.44
N PHE A 576 -7.34 10.23 24.15
CA PHE A 576 -7.24 11.22 23.08
C PHE A 576 -8.41 11.08 22.11
N THR A 577 -8.83 12.19 21.52
CA THR A 577 -9.62 12.17 20.28
C THR A 577 -8.62 12.10 19.13
N ILE A 578 -8.80 11.16 18.21
CA ILE A 578 -7.96 11.02 17.03
C ILE A 578 -8.68 11.72 15.88
N VAL A 579 -7.99 12.66 15.23
CA VAL A 579 -8.46 13.37 14.04
C VAL A 579 -7.60 12.92 12.86
N GLU A 580 -8.17 12.10 11.98
CA GLU A 580 -7.54 11.67 10.73
C GLU A 580 -8.06 12.54 9.59
N VAL A 581 -7.15 13.14 8.82
CA VAL A 581 -7.46 14.04 7.71
C VAL A 581 -6.79 13.52 6.46
N HIS A 582 -7.59 13.25 5.44
CA HIS A 582 -7.16 12.92 4.09
C HIS A 582 -7.30 14.16 3.23
N ALA A 583 -6.20 14.70 2.72
CA ALA A 583 -6.22 15.93 1.94
C ALA A 583 -5.18 15.95 0.82
N GLY A 584 -5.27 16.90 -0.11
CA GLY A 584 -4.23 17.10 -1.12
C GLY A 584 -2.93 17.61 -0.49
N ASP A 585 -1.78 17.15 -0.99
CA ASP A 585 -0.48 17.60 -0.49
C ASP A 585 -0.21 19.06 -0.87
N SER A 586 -0.21 19.94 0.13
CA SER A 586 0.15 21.35 -0.02
C SER A 586 0.84 21.80 1.26
N PRO A 587 1.99 22.51 1.19
CA PRO A 587 2.75 22.93 2.38
C PRO A 587 1.93 23.73 3.40
N GLU A 588 0.84 24.35 2.96
CA GLU A 588 -0.03 25.17 3.79
C GLU A 588 -1.13 24.41 4.53
N ILE A 589 -1.47 23.19 4.08
CA ILE A 589 -2.64 22.48 4.61
C ILE A 589 -2.42 22.08 6.06
N LEU A 590 -1.21 21.65 6.41
CA LEU A 590 -0.84 21.32 7.77
C LEU A 590 -0.95 22.53 8.72
N TYR A 591 -0.56 23.73 8.25
CA TYR A 591 -0.78 24.97 9.01
C TYR A 591 -2.26 25.21 9.27
N GLN A 592 -3.08 25.09 8.22
CA GLN A 592 -4.52 25.34 8.29
C GLN A 592 -5.22 24.32 9.20
N LEU A 593 -4.85 23.04 9.14
CA LEU A 593 -5.37 21.99 10.01
C LEU A 593 -4.98 22.25 11.48
N ALA A 594 -3.70 22.50 11.76
CA ALA A 594 -3.24 22.79 13.11
C ALA A 594 -3.87 24.08 13.67
N GLN A 595 -4.07 25.11 12.84
CA GLN A 595 -4.76 26.34 13.23
C GLN A 595 -6.23 26.07 13.55
N THR A 596 -6.92 25.30 12.71
CA THR A 596 -8.33 24.96 12.94
C THR A 596 -8.49 24.16 14.23
N LEU A 597 -7.63 23.18 14.50
CA LEU A 597 -7.64 22.44 15.77
C LEU A 597 -7.43 23.39 16.96
N ALA A 598 -6.50 24.33 16.85
CA ALA A 598 -6.27 25.32 17.89
C ALA A 598 -7.46 26.28 18.09
N ASP A 599 -8.16 26.67 17.03
CA ASP A 599 -9.34 27.54 17.08
C ASP A 599 -10.54 26.87 17.78
N PHE A 600 -10.55 25.53 17.84
CA PHE A 600 -11.49 24.72 18.61
C PHE A 600 -11.02 24.41 20.04
N ASP A 601 -9.99 25.11 20.54
CA ASP A 601 -9.38 24.88 21.86
C ASP A 601 -8.88 23.44 22.07
N LEU A 602 -8.43 22.80 20.98
CA LEU A 602 -7.84 21.46 21.03
C LEU A 602 -6.31 21.54 21.06
N THR A 603 -5.73 20.89 22.05
CA THR A 603 -4.27 20.73 22.17
C THR A 603 -3.83 19.47 21.45
N ILE A 604 -2.91 19.61 20.50
CA ILE A 604 -2.29 18.49 19.79
C ILE A 604 -1.18 17.93 20.66
N HIS A 605 -1.32 16.68 21.11
CA HIS A 605 -0.32 15.98 21.91
C HIS A 605 0.60 15.10 21.08
N GLN A 606 0.14 14.65 19.92
CA GLN A 606 0.92 13.88 18.96
C GLN A 606 0.32 14.14 17.59
N ALA A 607 1.16 14.26 16.57
CA ALA A 607 0.73 14.38 15.19
C ALA A 607 1.59 13.45 14.34
N ARG A 608 0.98 12.67 13.46
CA ARG A 608 1.67 11.89 12.45
C ARG A 608 1.24 12.43 11.10
N ILE A 609 2.17 13.11 10.45
CA ILE A 609 1.97 13.77 9.16
C ILE A 609 2.56 12.85 8.12
N ALA A 610 1.77 12.36 7.16
CA ALA A 610 2.24 11.42 6.15
C ALA A 610 1.94 11.95 4.75
N THR A 611 2.97 12.49 4.10
CA THR A 611 2.88 12.97 2.73
C THR A 611 3.18 11.84 1.74
N GLU A 612 2.15 11.33 1.06
CA GLU A 612 2.29 10.43 -0.09
C GLU A 612 2.14 11.21 -1.40
N VAL A 613 2.63 10.64 -2.50
CA VAL A 613 2.81 11.28 -3.82
C VAL A 613 1.46 11.66 -4.45
N GLU A 614 0.80 12.69 -3.91
CA GLU A 614 -0.48 13.35 -4.28
C GLU A 614 -1.57 13.35 -3.16
N GLN A 615 -1.37 12.70 -2.02
CA GLN A 615 -2.32 12.72 -0.89
C GLN A 615 -1.61 12.73 0.47
N LEU A 616 -2.06 13.61 1.37
CA LEU A 616 -1.61 13.78 2.74
C LEU A 616 -2.59 13.03 3.67
N ILE A 617 -2.06 12.13 4.52
CA ILE A 617 -2.80 11.54 5.64
C ILE A 617 -2.21 12.11 6.92
N ASP A 618 -2.94 13.03 7.55
CA ASP A 618 -2.53 13.64 8.81
C ASP A 618 -3.37 13.10 9.96
N VAL A 619 -2.73 12.50 10.95
CA VAL A 619 -3.38 11.96 12.15
C VAL A 619 -2.96 12.78 13.36
N PHE A 620 -3.92 13.45 14.01
CA PHE A 620 -3.69 14.25 15.22
C PHE A 620 -4.34 13.61 16.43
N TYR A 621 -3.57 13.42 17.50
CA TYR A 621 -4.07 13.02 18.82
C TYR A 621 -4.30 14.29 19.63
N VAL A 622 -5.56 14.62 19.85
CA VAL A 622 -5.96 15.88 20.46
C VAL A 622 -6.69 15.68 21.78
N ARG A 623 -6.60 16.69 22.64
CA ARG A 623 -7.38 16.82 23.88
C ARG A 623 -8.04 18.17 23.96
N THR A 624 -9.17 18.21 24.63
CA THR A 624 -9.83 19.45 25.03
C THR A 624 -9.02 20.16 26.11
N ALA A 625 -9.28 21.45 26.32
CA ALA A 625 -8.69 22.24 27.41
C ALA A 625 -8.91 21.65 28.83
N THR A 626 -9.92 20.77 29.01
CA THR A 626 -10.16 20.07 30.28
C THR A 626 -9.32 18.79 30.45
N GLY A 627 -8.52 18.42 29.43
CA GLY A 627 -7.61 17.29 29.43
C GLY A 627 -8.23 15.95 29.02
N GLY A 628 -9.50 15.94 28.61
CA GLY A 628 -10.22 14.75 28.12
C GLY A 628 -10.49 14.77 26.61
N GLN A 629 -11.08 13.68 26.12
CA GLN A 629 -11.54 13.56 24.73
C GLN A 629 -12.65 14.58 24.41
N LEU A 630 -12.71 15.01 23.15
CA LEU A 630 -13.82 15.78 22.60
C LEU A 630 -15.02 14.83 22.41
N THR A 631 -15.96 14.84 23.36
CA THR A 631 -17.11 13.92 23.38
C THR A 631 -18.44 14.61 23.11
N ASP A 632 -18.46 15.94 23.07
CA ASP A 632 -19.66 16.72 22.77
C ASP A 632 -20.04 16.58 21.28
N PRO A 633 -21.22 16.03 20.94
CA PRO A 633 -21.61 15.79 19.55
C PRO A 633 -21.70 17.06 18.70
N GLU A 634 -22.14 18.19 19.27
CA GLU A 634 -22.23 19.46 18.54
C GLU A 634 -20.84 20.00 18.18
N ALA A 635 -19.91 20.00 19.13
CA ALA A 635 -18.52 20.39 18.88
C ALA A 635 -17.81 19.46 17.88
N MET A 636 -18.05 18.14 17.94
CA MET A 636 -17.50 17.19 16.96
C MET A 636 -18.02 17.45 15.54
N ALA A 637 -19.32 17.69 15.39
CA ALA A 637 -19.93 18.01 14.09
C ALA A 637 -19.41 19.36 13.53
N ALA A 638 -19.25 20.36 14.39
CA ALA A 638 -18.69 21.65 14.01
C ALA A 638 -17.22 21.53 13.57
N LEU A 639 -16.41 20.75 14.30
CA LEU A 639 -15.01 20.48 13.96
C LEU A 639 -14.91 19.75 12.61
N LEU A 640 -15.71 18.69 12.45
CA LEU A 640 -15.77 17.92 11.21
C LEU A 640 -16.12 18.83 10.03
N SER A 641 -17.16 19.66 10.15
CA SER A 641 -17.57 20.59 9.10
C SER A 641 -16.49 21.63 8.77
N ALA A 642 -15.75 22.12 9.77
CA ALA A 642 -14.66 23.07 9.55
C ALA A 642 -13.49 22.44 8.79
N LEU A 643 -13.08 21.23 9.18
CA LEU A 643 -11.98 20.51 8.55
C LEU A 643 -12.34 20.05 7.12
N LEU A 644 -13.57 19.59 6.87
CA LEU A 644 -14.05 19.23 5.52
C LEU A 644 -14.03 20.41 4.56
N ARG A 645 -14.51 21.59 5.00
CA ARG A 645 -14.47 22.81 4.18
C ARG A 645 -13.05 23.25 3.82
N LEU A 646 -12.11 23.02 4.73
CA LEU A 646 -10.71 23.39 4.58
C LEU A 646 -10.03 22.57 3.49
N ILE A 647 -10.33 21.27 3.43
CA ILE A 647 -9.76 20.36 2.45
C ILE A 647 -10.50 20.40 1.10
N GLY A 648 -11.66 21.05 1.02
CA GLY A 648 -12.39 21.31 -0.22
C GLY A 648 -13.65 20.48 -0.45
N GLU A 649 -14.16 19.79 0.57
CA GLU A 649 -15.46 19.11 0.53
C GLU A 649 -16.59 19.99 1.08
N GLU A 650 -17.72 20.05 0.36
CA GLU A 650 -18.96 20.57 0.92
C GLU A 650 -19.52 19.54 1.91
N ALA A 651 -19.66 19.93 3.19
CA ALA A 651 -20.21 19.07 4.22
C ALA A 651 -21.67 18.70 3.92
N GLU A 652 -21.93 17.53 3.35
CA GLU A 652 -23.23 16.88 3.48
C GLU A 652 -23.37 16.36 4.91
N VAL A 653 -23.90 17.21 5.78
CA VAL A 653 -24.32 16.80 7.12
C VAL A 653 -25.52 15.86 6.95
N ALA A 654 -25.27 14.55 7.02
CA ALA A 654 -26.33 13.57 7.18
C ALA A 654 -27.02 13.81 8.52
N ALA A 655 -28.29 14.22 8.46
CA ALA A 655 -29.16 14.51 9.60
C ALA A 655 -29.63 13.24 10.32
#